data_AF-A0A4Z1T3P3-F1
#
_entry.id   AF-A0A4Z1T3P3-F1
#
_cell.length_a   1.000
_cell.length_b   1.000
_cell.length_c   1.000
_cell.angle_alpha   90.00
_cell.angle_beta   90.00
_cell.angle_gamma   90.00
#
_symmetry.space_group_name_H-M   'P 1'
#
loop_
_entity.id
_entity.type
_entity.pdbx_description
1 polymer ?
#
loop_
_entity_poly.entity_id
_entity_poly.type
_entity_poly.pdbx_seq_one_letter_code
_entity_poly.pdbx_strand_id
1 'polypeptide(L)'
;MSRNALTSAACNCNVSDIRANIALAGQADKEGWTALMWAVGCSDMNCTLELIAKETRLTGKNGCTALMRAAALNNVEKARLLLCEVQMQTNDRMSKICCTNIDASAGATALMLAARKGHFEIVELLLPYEQGLKDSEGHTAQWYANNSSGGGDYTRVRELLKNEGTERLPPPNPEVPNQEHITESSAKPEYQLTSSENTYEETEESTSQSNQEGSSPKQQIDKATEESDRRDELQKASDQKQALIDELTIEKTTLQEQLASSKKTLEEAEKLLSQLNQENSSLKQQLQKANEEAKKNHELDETLNKRAREAEKSLAETRWEITSLKAQLSKTTEDLKRALADQKARNLALEKENARLRTESHDMKDLQRRLEEVEEEKRILLQNIAAIGGKIVPTPVQESESRISAAIQGDSERRPAVKDVLKEAEREDDTTPDTRAFPSLPESMKQHYSLKTSFKGRPNTFKAVDSMNKPCMIEVVPHPEGPSLLNSPTELKDLRHQNVLEYSCVTDDGKGRVFIVTAWHPSTLQDAMARRLGNGEIKQYLRQLALGLEYLHGKGIVLRSICPKSVLLSDDGECILGGLDCASFISDAPCKPVGEPLRRPPEMQQGRSSYGPSADIWALGLLAYELCTGKLPFTTEEQVARMDAPPPEERDQDLVTLVLRMLEKNPERRPTAQEVVRTLRRR
;
A
#
# COMPACT_ATOMS: atom_id res chain seq x y z
N MET A 1 -8.34 -24.49 32.56
CA MET A 1 -7.95 -24.03 31.20
C MET A 1 -7.92 -22.49 31.25
N SER A 2 -6.92 -21.83 31.83
CA SER A 2 -5.45 -22.01 31.77
C SER A 2 -4.83 -21.26 30.59
N ARG A 3 -3.78 -20.48 30.88
CA ARG A 3 -2.90 -19.80 29.91
C ARG A 3 -2.37 -20.80 28.88
N ASN A 4 -2.13 -20.34 27.64
CA ASN A 4 -1.42 -21.14 26.64
C ASN A 4 0.08 -21.24 27.00
N ALA A 5 0.86 -22.04 26.28
CA ALA A 5 2.27 -22.26 26.60
C ALA A 5 3.08 -20.96 26.57
N LEU A 6 2.86 -20.09 25.58
CA LEU A 6 3.57 -18.83 25.41
C LEU A 6 3.23 -17.78 26.51
N THR A 7 1.95 -17.58 26.81
CA THR A 7 1.51 -16.69 27.93
C THR A 7 1.91 -17.23 29.30
N SER A 8 2.06 -18.56 29.45
CA SER A 8 2.61 -19.18 30.66
C SER A 8 4.12 -18.92 30.78
N ALA A 9 4.88 -19.13 29.70
CA ALA A 9 6.32 -18.84 29.64
C ALA A 9 6.61 -17.36 29.93
N ALA A 10 5.84 -16.45 29.35
CA ALA A 10 5.93 -15.02 29.59
C ALA A 10 5.54 -14.61 31.01
N CYS A 11 4.55 -15.27 31.64
CA CYS A 11 4.22 -15.03 33.04
C CYS A 11 5.28 -15.58 34.01
N ASN A 12 5.99 -16.64 33.62
CA ASN A 12 7.05 -17.27 34.42
C ASN A 12 8.44 -16.69 34.12
N CYS A 13 8.54 -15.68 33.25
CA CYS A 13 9.77 -15.01 32.85
C CYS A 13 10.84 -15.94 32.25
N ASN A 14 10.44 -16.99 31.52
CA ASN A 14 11.37 -17.91 30.86
C ASN A 14 11.54 -17.58 29.36
N VAL A 15 12.63 -16.89 29.02
CA VAL A 15 13.02 -16.54 27.64
C VAL A 15 13.14 -17.78 26.74
N SER A 16 13.64 -18.90 27.26
CA SER A 16 13.84 -20.12 26.46
C SER A 16 12.52 -20.75 26.02
N ASP A 17 11.54 -20.82 26.92
CA ASP A 17 10.19 -21.28 26.62
C ASP A 17 9.42 -20.29 25.72
N ILE A 18 9.66 -18.98 25.86
CA ILE A 18 9.10 -17.95 24.96
C ILE A 18 9.57 -18.22 23.53
N ARG A 19 10.88 -18.36 23.30
CA ARG A 19 11.46 -18.67 21.98
C ARG A 19 10.92 -19.98 21.40
N ALA A 20 10.81 -21.03 22.22
CA ALA A 20 10.27 -22.32 21.80
C ALA A 20 8.78 -22.26 21.40
N ASN A 21 7.99 -21.34 21.96
CA ASN A 21 6.55 -21.22 21.74
C ASN A 21 6.15 -19.98 20.92
N ILE A 22 7.11 -19.27 20.32
CA ILE A 22 6.89 -17.98 19.62
C ILE A 22 5.88 -18.07 18.46
N ALA A 23 5.67 -19.26 17.90
CA ALA A 23 4.65 -19.53 16.89
C ALA A 23 3.20 -19.34 17.39
N LEU A 24 2.99 -19.26 18.71
CA LEU A 24 1.71 -18.93 19.35
C LEU A 24 1.51 -17.42 19.56
N ALA A 25 2.42 -16.57 19.08
CA ALA A 25 2.32 -15.12 19.24
C ALA A 25 1.01 -14.57 18.62
N GLY A 26 0.42 -13.59 19.29
CA GLY A 26 -0.89 -13.04 18.97
C GLY A 26 -2.07 -13.84 19.54
N GLN A 27 -1.84 -15.00 20.17
CA GLN A 27 -2.88 -15.70 20.92
C GLN A 27 -2.99 -15.17 22.34
N ALA A 28 -4.17 -14.65 22.66
CA ALA A 28 -4.53 -14.19 23.99
C ALA A 28 -5.03 -15.30 24.91
N ASP A 29 -4.91 -15.10 26.24
CA ASP A 29 -5.60 -15.91 27.23
C ASP A 29 -7.10 -15.56 27.36
N LYS A 30 -7.79 -16.18 28.32
CA LYS A 30 -9.24 -15.98 28.52
C LYS A 30 -9.64 -14.57 28.93
N GLU A 31 -8.72 -13.78 29.49
CA GLU A 31 -8.95 -12.37 29.84
C GLU A 31 -8.53 -11.43 28.69
N GLY A 32 -8.04 -11.98 27.58
CA GLY A 32 -7.55 -11.23 26.42
C GLY A 32 -6.06 -10.90 26.47
N TRP A 33 -5.31 -11.39 27.46
CA TRP A 33 -3.92 -10.98 27.65
C TRP A 33 -2.98 -11.77 26.72
N THR A 34 -2.19 -11.03 25.94
CA THR A 34 -1.11 -11.59 25.11
C THR A 34 0.15 -11.86 25.93
N ALA A 35 1.13 -12.55 25.35
CA ALA A 35 2.36 -12.89 26.05
C ALA A 35 3.20 -11.64 26.39
N LEU A 36 3.24 -10.65 25.49
CA LEU A 36 3.92 -9.37 25.68
C LEU A 36 3.36 -8.62 26.90
N MET A 37 2.03 -8.59 27.05
CA MET A 37 1.38 -7.96 28.19
C MET A 37 1.70 -8.68 29.52
N TRP A 38 1.92 -9.99 29.50
CA TRP A 38 2.43 -10.72 30.67
C TRP A 38 3.92 -10.43 30.92
N ALA A 39 4.75 -10.44 29.87
CA ALA A 39 6.20 -10.20 29.93
C ALA A 39 6.59 -8.80 30.45
N VAL A 40 5.70 -7.79 30.31
CA VAL A 40 5.91 -6.48 30.96
C VAL A 40 6.05 -6.61 32.48
N GLY A 41 5.35 -7.55 33.11
CA GLY A 41 5.43 -7.81 34.56
C GLY A 41 6.72 -8.52 35.03
N CYS A 42 7.55 -9.02 34.12
CA CYS A 42 8.82 -9.66 34.47
C CYS A 42 9.92 -8.64 34.79
N SER A 43 10.88 -9.05 35.62
CA SER A 43 12.14 -8.31 35.82
C SER A 43 13.03 -8.34 34.57
N ASP A 44 13.11 -9.49 33.90
CA ASP A 44 13.89 -9.65 32.67
C ASP A 44 13.28 -8.84 31.51
N MET A 45 14.14 -8.09 30.81
CA MET A 45 13.81 -7.30 29.63
C MET A 45 13.80 -8.15 28.35
N ASN A 46 14.58 -9.23 28.29
CA ASN A 46 14.65 -10.12 27.12
C ASN A 46 13.29 -10.76 26.81
N CYS A 47 12.52 -11.11 27.85
CA CYS A 47 11.14 -11.59 27.72
C CYS A 47 10.25 -10.60 26.94
N THR A 48 10.48 -9.29 27.08
CA THR A 48 9.73 -8.25 26.35
C THR A 48 10.29 -8.07 24.93
N LEU A 49 11.62 -8.04 24.77
CA LEU A 49 12.29 -7.84 23.47
C LEU A 49 11.92 -8.91 22.43
N GLU A 50 11.87 -10.19 22.82
CA GLU A 50 11.46 -11.30 21.94
C GLU A 50 10.02 -11.18 21.41
N LEU A 51 9.15 -10.45 22.13
CA LEU A 51 7.72 -10.37 21.84
C LEU A 51 7.29 -9.03 21.20
N ILE A 52 8.09 -7.96 21.34
CA ILE A 52 7.78 -6.62 20.80
C ILE A 52 7.48 -6.66 19.29
N ALA A 53 8.31 -7.33 18.50
CA ALA A 53 8.14 -7.39 17.04
C ALA A 53 6.97 -8.29 16.58
N LYS A 54 6.24 -8.94 17.49
CA LYS A 54 5.17 -9.90 17.20
C LYS A 54 3.81 -9.55 17.80
N GLU A 55 3.79 -8.85 18.94
CA GLU A 55 2.56 -8.61 19.71
C GLU A 55 2.30 -7.13 20.08
N THR A 56 3.10 -6.20 19.57
CA THR A 56 2.82 -4.76 19.73
C THR A 56 1.49 -4.36 19.10
N ARG A 57 0.84 -3.36 19.70
CA ARG A 57 -0.50 -2.84 19.31
C ARG A 57 -1.65 -3.84 19.43
N LEU A 58 -1.42 -5.04 19.98
CA LEU A 58 -2.51 -5.91 20.41
C LEU A 58 -3.12 -5.40 21.72
N THR A 59 -4.42 -5.62 21.90
CA THR A 59 -5.18 -5.14 23.05
C THR A 59 -5.86 -6.28 23.80
N GLY A 60 -5.93 -6.15 25.12
CA GLY A 60 -6.78 -7.00 25.96
C GLY A 60 -8.27 -6.74 25.70
N LYS A 61 -9.15 -7.57 26.29
CA LYS A 61 -10.62 -7.42 26.12
C LYS A 61 -11.13 -6.02 26.47
N ASN A 62 -10.52 -5.40 27.48
CA ASN A 62 -10.81 -4.05 27.97
C ASN A 62 -10.01 -2.92 27.24
N GLY A 63 -9.36 -3.22 26.12
CA GLY A 63 -8.52 -2.29 25.38
C GLY A 63 -7.15 -2.01 25.99
N CYS A 64 -6.78 -2.70 27.08
CA CYS A 64 -5.49 -2.48 27.75
C CYS A 64 -4.31 -2.97 26.88
N THR A 65 -3.28 -2.14 26.72
CA THR A 65 -2.07 -2.44 25.95
C THR A 65 -0.89 -2.83 26.85
N ALA A 66 0.22 -3.26 26.25
CA ALA A 66 1.46 -3.52 26.98
C ALA A 66 2.03 -2.22 27.58
N LEU A 67 1.98 -1.10 26.83
CA LEU A 67 2.40 0.22 27.29
C LEU A 67 1.58 0.70 28.50
N MET A 68 0.25 0.53 28.47
CA MET A 68 -0.62 0.89 29.60
C MET A 68 -0.25 0.13 30.89
N ARG A 69 0.16 -1.14 30.76
CA ARG A 69 0.66 -1.92 31.90
C ARG A 69 2.06 -1.47 32.35
N ALA A 70 2.96 -1.16 31.42
CA ALA A 70 4.30 -0.66 31.75
C ALA A 70 4.23 0.68 32.50
N ALA A 71 3.37 1.58 32.00
CA ALA A 71 3.06 2.85 32.63
C ALA A 71 2.51 2.66 34.04
N ALA A 72 1.48 1.83 34.24
CA ALA A 72 0.90 1.59 35.55
C ALA A 72 1.85 0.94 36.58
N LEU A 73 2.82 0.14 36.11
CA LEU A 73 3.84 -0.55 36.93
C LEU A 73 5.13 0.28 37.16
N ASN A 74 5.21 1.52 36.66
CA ASN A 74 6.40 2.37 36.69
C ASN A 74 7.66 1.75 36.03
N ASN A 75 7.49 0.96 34.96
CA ASN A 75 8.61 0.38 34.24
C ASN A 75 9.01 1.27 33.05
N VAL A 76 9.88 2.26 33.32
CA VAL A 76 10.25 3.29 32.35
C VAL A 76 10.95 2.71 31.12
N GLU A 77 11.85 1.75 31.28
CA GLU A 77 12.54 1.12 30.14
C GLU A 77 11.59 0.33 29.24
N LYS A 78 10.66 -0.43 29.81
CA LYS A 78 9.64 -1.13 29.01
C LYS A 78 8.65 -0.14 28.38
N ALA A 79 8.38 1.00 29.02
CA ALA A 79 7.56 2.06 28.41
C ALA A 79 8.26 2.71 27.21
N ARG A 80 9.57 2.98 27.28
CA ARG A 80 10.38 3.48 26.14
C ARG A 80 10.29 2.54 24.93
N LEU A 81 10.44 1.23 25.17
CA LEU A 81 10.35 0.21 24.11
C LEU A 81 8.94 0.06 23.50
N LEU A 82 7.90 0.49 24.21
CA LEU A 82 6.50 0.33 23.82
C LEU A 82 5.84 1.63 23.33
N LEU A 83 6.62 2.69 23.06
CA LEU A 83 6.11 3.97 22.54
C LEU A 83 5.34 3.85 21.22
N CYS A 84 5.49 2.77 20.46
CA CYS A 84 4.67 2.53 19.26
C CYS A 84 3.17 2.33 19.58
N GLU A 85 2.78 2.15 20.85
CA GLU A 85 1.42 2.00 21.37
C GLU A 85 0.83 3.28 21.99
N VAL A 86 1.52 4.43 21.90
CA VAL A 86 0.96 5.72 22.37
C VAL A 86 -0.33 6.08 21.62
N GLN A 87 -1.18 6.88 22.27
CA GLN A 87 -2.50 7.31 21.78
C GLN A 87 -3.55 6.19 21.68
N MET A 88 -3.22 4.95 22.07
CA MET A 88 -4.22 3.90 22.24
C MET A 88 -5.04 4.13 23.53
N GLN A 89 -6.30 3.68 23.50
CA GLN A 89 -7.28 3.93 24.57
C GLN A 89 -8.00 2.65 25.00
N THR A 90 -8.31 2.53 26.30
CA THR A 90 -9.19 1.48 26.85
C THR A 90 -10.61 1.59 26.29
N ASN A 91 -11.35 0.48 26.20
CA ASN A 91 -12.67 0.45 25.57
C ASN A 91 -13.85 0.24 26.53
N ASP A 92 -13.61 -0.21 27.76
CA ASP A 92 -14.64 -0.54 28.75
C ASP A 92 -14.37 0.16 30.09
N ARG A 93 -15.44 0.61 30.73
CA ARG A 93 -15.48 1.31 32.03
C ARG A 93 -15.54 0.32 33.20
N MET A 94 -15.88 -0.95 32.95
CA MET A 94 -16.24 -1.92 33.99
C MET A 94 -15.35 -3.19 33.98
N SER A 95 -14.03 -3.00 33.97
CA SER A 95 -13.12 -3.99 34.55
C SER A 95 -11.98 -3.28 35.24
N LYS A 96 -11.69 -3.72 36.48
CA LYS A 96 -10.35 -3.51 37.07
C LYS A 96 -9.32 -3.86 36.02
N ILE A 97 -8.32 -3.01 35.78
CA ILE A 97 -7.15 -3.44 35.03
C ILE A 97 -6.51 -4.54 35.89
N CYS A 98 -6.71 -5.80 35.50
CA CYS A 98 -6.65 -6.98 36.38
C CYS A 98 -5.26 -7.29 36.98
N CYS A 99 -4.28 -6.42 36.76
CA CYS A 99 -2.91 -6.55 37.23
C CYS A 99 -2.46 -5.40 38.15
N THR A 100 -3.25 -4.32 38.31
CA THR A 100 -2.77 -3.07 38.94
C THR A 100 -3.72 -2.44 39.95
N ASN A 101 -4.92 -3.01 40.15
CA ASN A 101 -5.99 -2.47 41.00
C ASN A 101 -6.28 -0.99 40.71
N ILE A 102 -6.52 -0.68 39.43
CA ILE A 102 -6.85 0.68 38.96
C ILE A 102 -8.24 0.68 38.33
N ASP A 103 -9.09 1.60 38.81
CA ASP A 103 -10.40 1.91 38.24
C ASP A 103 -10.27 3.08 37.26
N ALA A 104 -9.84 2.79 36.02
CA ALA A 104 -9.76 3.79 34.96
C ALA A 104 -11.04 3.77 34.12
N SER A 105 -11.53 4.94 33.72
CA SER A 105 -12.72 5.05 32.87
C SER A 105 -12.39 4.60 31.43
N ALA A 106 -13.41 4.19 30.66
CA ALA A 106 -13.22 3.88 29.24
C ALA A 106 -12.62 5.10 28.52
N GLY A 107 -11.72 4.90 27.57
CA GLY A 107 -10.98 5.99 26.92
C GLY A 107 -9.66 6.38 27.64
N ALA A 108 -9.29 5.70 28.73
CA ALA A 108 -8.03 6.00 29.42
C ALA A 108 -6.81 5.61 28.58
N THR A 109 -5.79 6.49 28.57
CA THR A 109 -4.51 6.29 27.88
C THR A 109 -3.39 5.88 28.86
N ALA A 110 -2.19 5.56 28.36
CA ALA A 110 -1.05 5.23 29.21
C ALA A 110 -0.60 6.41 30.10
N LEU A 111 -0.60 7.64 29.56
CA LEU A 111 -0.31 8.88 30.29
C LEU A 111 -1.30 9.11 31.45
N MET A 112 -2.60 8.86 31.24
CA MET A 112 -3.62 8.99 32.29
C MET A 112 -3.39 8.00 33.44
N LEU A 113 -3.00 6.76 33.13
CA LEU A 113 -2.67 5.73 34.13
C LEU A 113 -1.41 6.10 34.92
N ALA A 114 -0.39 6.64 34.26
CA ALA A 114 0.83 7.13 34.90
C ALA A 114 0.56 8.33 35.83
N ALA A 115 -0.19 9.32 35.34
CA ALA A 115 -0.58 10.51 36.09
C ALA A 115 -1.43 10.16 37.32
N ARG A 116 -2.33 9.18 37.21
CA ARG A 116 -3.12 8.66 38.34
C ARG A 116 -2.23 8.03 39.43
N LYS A 117 -1.15 7.35 39.05
CA LYS A 117 -0.21 6.72 39.99
C LYS A 117 0.88 7.65 40.52
N GLY A 118 1.08 8.82 39.91
CA GLY A 118 2.14 9.76 40.27
C GLY A 118 3.53 9.33 39.77
N HIS A 119 3.57 8.63 38.63
CA HIS A 119 4.82 8.11 38.04
C HIS A 119 5.46 9.18 37.14
N PHE A 120 6.26 10.07 37.73
CA PHE A 120 6.80 11.27 37.06
C PHE A 120 7.53 10.95 35.74
N GLU A 121 8.47 10.01 35.77
CA GLU A 121 9.33 9.69 34.63
C GLU A 121 8.55 9.09 33.44
N ILE A 122 7.44 8.39 33.73
CA ILE A 122 6.51 7.91 32.70
C ILE A 122 5.66 9.06 32.13
N VAL A 123 5.21 9.98 32.99
CA VAL A 123 4.44 11.16 32.56
C VAL A 123 5.27 12.03 31.63
N GLU A 124 6.53 12.30 31.98
CA GLU A 124 7.50 13.03 31.16
C GLU A 124 7.74 12.37 29.80
N LEU A 125 7.91 11.04 29.79
CA LEU A 125 8.11 10.26 28.56
C LEU A 125 6.88 10.29 27.61
N LEU A 126 5.67 10.26 28.15
CA LEU A 126 4.43 10.11 27.36
C LEU A 126 3.75 11.44 27.00
N LEU A 127 4.06 12.53 27.72
CA LEU A 127 3.43 13.83 27.53
C LEU A 127 3.43 14.34 26.08
N PRO A 128 4.55 14.28 25.31
CA PRO A 128 4.59 14.80 23.95
C PRO A 128 3.65 14.08 22.98
N TYR A 129 3.28 12.83 23.29
CA TYR A 129 2.48 11.97 22.42
C TYR A 129 1.00 11.94 22.80
N GLU A 130 0.67 12.08 24.09
CA GLU A 130 -0.70 11.88 24.60
C GLU A 130 -1.36 13.13 25.20
N GLN A 131 -0.69 14.30 25.20
CA GLN A 131 -1.29 15.52 25.75
C GLN A 131 -2.62 15.91 25.08
N GLY A 132 -3.52 16.44 25.91
CA GLY A 132 -4.86 16.88 25.50
C GLY A 132 -5.84 15.76 25.14
N LEU A 133 -5.43 14.48 25.21
CA LEU A 133 -6.37 13.36 25.09
C LEU A 133 -7.30 13.31 26.32
N LYS A 134 -8.51 12.80 26.09
CA LYS A 134 -9.58 12.70 27.10
C LYS A 134 -10.19 11.31 27.09
N ASP A 135 -10.54 10.83 28.28
CA ASP A 135 -11.35 9.64 28.43
C ASP A 135 -12.84 9.91 28.10
N SER A 136 -13.68 8.87 28.20
CA SER A 136 -15.12 8.94 27.92
C SER A 136 -15.91 9.83 28.90
N GLU A 137 -15.32 10.21 30.04
CA GLU A 137 -15.89 11.13 31.02
C GLU A 137 -15.37 12.57 30.82
N GLY A 138 -14.43 12.77 29.88
CA GLY A 138 -13.84 14.06 29.54
C GLY A 138 -12.60 14.41 30.34
N HIS A 139 -12.07 13.50 31.15
CA HIS A 139 -10.91 13.72 32.01
C HIS A 139 -9.59 13.60 31.23
N THR A 140 -8.67 14.53 31.48
CA THR A 140 -7.28 14.49 30.97
C THR A 140 -6.33 13.89 32.01
N ALA A 141 -5.06 13.67 31.67
CA ALA A 141 -4.09 13.15 32.63
C ALA A 141 -3.87 14.12 33.82
N GLN A 142 -3.93 15.44 33.61
CA GLN A 142 -3.94 16.45 34.66
C GLN A 142 -5.10 16.24 35.64
N TRP A 143 -6.30 15.90 35.16
CA TRP A 143 -7.43 15.58 36.03
C TRP A 143 -7.15 14.35 36.90
N TYR A 144 -6.56 13.30 36.32
CA TYR A 144 -6.15 12.10 37.06
C TYR A 144 -5.08 12.42 38.13
N ALA A 145 -4.10 13.27 37.83
CA ALA A 145 -3.09 13.70 38.80
C ALA A 145 -3.67 14.54 39.95
N ASN A 146 -4.66 15.38 39.68
CA ASN A 146 -5.33 16.22 40.68
C ASN A 146 -6.27 15.43 41.59
N ASN A 147 -6.97 14.42 41.06
CA ASN A 147 -7.97 13.63 41.80
C ASN A 147 -7.42 12.31 42.39
N SER A 148 -6.10 12.12 42.38
CA SER A 148 -5.43 10.95 42.96
C SER A 148 -4.67 11.29 44.25
N SER A 149 -4.68 10.32 45.18
CA SER A 149 -4.11 10.39 46.53
C SER A 149 -3.18 9.21 46.85
N GLY A 150 -2.52 8.63 45.83
CA GLY A 150 -1.60 7.51 45.99
C GLY A 150 -0.25 7.89 46.60
N GLY A 151 0.74 7.01 46.47
CA GLY A 151 2.10 7.20 46.99
C GLY A 151 3.16 7.70 45.98
N GLY A 152 2.76 8.22 44.81
CA GLY A 152 3.68 8.73 43.79
C GLY A 152 3.99 10.23 43.91
N ASP A 153 4.87 10.75 43.04
CA ASP A 153 5.27 12.16 43.01
C ASP A 153 4.25 13.02 42.25
N TYR A 154 3.10 13.24 42.89
CA TYR A 154 2.06 14.10 42.34
C TYR A 154 2.48 15.58 42.24
N THR A 155 3.49 16.02 42.98
CA THR A 155 3.93 17.42 42.95
C THR A 155 4.54 17.75 41.61
N ARG A 156 5.56 16.99 41.19
CA ARG A 156 6.22 17.17 39.88
C ARG A 156 5.28 16.83 38.73
N VAL A 157 4.45 15.79 38.87
CA VAL A 157 3.45 15.43 37.85
C VAL A 157 2.42 16.54 37.62
N ARG A 158 1.88 17.17 38.67
CA ARG A 158 0.90 18.26 38.53
C ARG A 158 1.51 19.54 37.95
N GLU A 159 2.78 19.80 38.26
CA GLU A 159 3.52 20.94 37.68
C GLU A 159 3.77 20.71 36.18
N LEU A 160 4.23 19.52 35.79
CA LEU A 160 4.48 19.14 34.40
C LEU A 160 3.19 19.14 33.56
N LEU A 161 2.07 18.64 34.11
CA LEU A 161 0.76 18.62 33.46
C LEU A 161 -0.02 19.94 33.56
N LYS A 162 0.58 21.01 34.10
CA LYS A 162 -0.10 22.30 34.31
C LYS A 162 -0.58 22.96 33.02
N ASN A 163 0.15 22.73 31.92
CA ASN A 163 -0.04 23.35 30.62
C ASN A 163 -0.27 22.29 29.52
N GLU A 164 -1.07 21.24 29.78
CA GLU A 164 -1.41 20.21 28.76
C GLU A 164 -1.91 20.87 27.45
N GLY A 165 -1.13 20.74 26.38
CA GLY A 165 -1.45 21.28 25.06
C GLY A 165 -2.36 20.37 24.24
N THR A 166 -2.75 20.83 23.05
CA THR A 166 -3.55 20.07 22.07
C THR A 166 -2.73 19.48 20.93
N GLU A 167 -1.49 19.96 20.74
CA GLU A 167 -0.55 19.52 19.71
C GLU A 167 0.19 18.25 20.19
N ARG A 168 0.26 17.22 19.35
CA ARG A 168 0.84 15.91 19.70
C ARG A 168 1.85 15.48 18.64
N LEU A 169 2.95 14.89 19.11
CA LEU A 169 3.84 14.14 18.22
C LEU A 169 3.12 12.89 17.69
N PRO A 170 3.37 12.48 16.44
CA PRO A 170 2.88 11.21 15.92
C PRO A 170 3.52 10.03 16.68
N PRO A 171 2.86 8.86 16.76
CA PRO A 171 3.45 7.67 17.36
C PRO A 171 4.74 7.27 16.61
N PRO A 172 5.85 6.96 17.31
CA PRO A 172 7.11 6.60 16.67
C PRO A 172 6.99 5.29 15.86
N ASN A 173 7.69 5.25 14.73
CA ASN A 173 7.68 4.12 13.79
C ASN A 173 8.34 2.88 14.43
N PRO A 174 7.71 1.68 14.46
CA PRO A 174 8.23 0.50 15.15
C PRO A 174 9.54 -0.12 14.60
N GLU A 175 10.14 0.43 13.54
CA GLU A 175 11.31 -0.15 12.87
C GLU A 175 12.68 0.31 13.43
N VAL A 176 12.72 1.14 14.47
CA VAL A 176 13.99 1.57 15.11
C VAL A 176 13.88 1.56 16.65
N PRO A 177 14.64 0.71 17.36
CA PRO A 177 14.79 0.82 18.82
C PRO A 177 15.71 2.00 19.16
N ASN A 178 15.14 3.13 19.59
CA ASN A 178 15.92 4.28 20.05
C ASN A 178 16.67 3.96 21.35
N GLN A 179 18.00 3.85 21.26
CA GLN A 179 18.92 3.87 22.41
C GLN A 179 19.59 5.23 22.53
N GLU A 180 18.84 6.24 22.97
CA GLU A 180 19.42 7.51 23.45
C GLU A 180 18.75 7.94 24.77
N HIS A 181 19.54 8.63 25.62
CA HIS A 181 19.19 9.18 26.95
C HIS A 181 19.01 8.20 28.13
N ILE A 182 20.15 7.74 28.67
CA ILE A 182 20.35 7.66 30.14
C ILE A 182 21.68 8.35 30.49
N THR A 183 21.67 9.66 30.71
CA THR A 183 22.69 10.38 31.51
C THR A 183 22.15 11.75 31.96
N GLU A 184 22.52 12.13 33.19
CA GLU A 184 22.50 13.49 33.77
C GLU A 184 21.14 14.15 34.11
N SER A 185 20.71 13.97 35.37
CA SER A 185 20.44 15.11 36.25
C SER A 185 20.49 14.72 37.73
N SER A 186 21.61 14.99 38.40
CA SER A 186 21.68 15.08 39.87
C SER A 186 22.85 15.98 40.27
N ALA A 187 22.56 17.26 40.52
CA ALA A 187 23.59 18.25 40.85
C ALA A 187 23.72 18.45 42.38
N LYS A 188 24.95 18.24 42.87
CA LYS A 188 25.56 18.86 44.08
C LYS A 188 25.01 18.42 45.46
N PRO A 189 25.79 18.55 46.56
CA PRO A 189 26.95 19.44 46.75
C PRO A 189 28.31 18.79 47.04
N GLU A 190 29.35 19.55 46.73
CA GLU A 190 30.73 19.34 47.16
C GLU A 190 30.86 19.64 48.66
N TYR A 191 31.51 18.75 49.42
CA TYR A 191 32.03 19.07 50.75
C TYR A 191 33.53 19.33 50.65
N GLN A 192 33.95 20.54 51.04
CA GLN A 192 35.35 20.83 51.32
C GLN A 192 35.76 20.08 52.60
N LEU A 193 36.85 19.31 52.53
CA LEU A 193 37.58 18.87 53.71
C LEU A 193 39.03 19.33 53.58
N THR A 194 39.46 20.04 54.60
CA THR A 194 40.71 20.79 54.68
C THR A 194 41.91 19.87 54.85
N SER A 195 42.97 20.11 54.08
CA SER A 195 44.32 19.67 54.40
C SER A 195 44.70 20.17 55.79
N SER A 196 45.01 19.26 56.71
CA SER A 196 45.73 19.57 57.95
C SER A 196 47.15 19.06 57.82
N GLU A 197 48.09 20.00 57.80
CA GLU A 197 49.49 19.72 58.08
C GLU A 197 49.60 19.24 59.53
N ASN A 198 50.50 18.29 59.81
CA ASN A 198 51.16 18.22 61.11
C ASN A 198 52.52 17.55 60.96
N THR A 199 53.54 18.35 61.25
CA THR A 199 54.93 17.97 61.45
C THR A 199 55.07 17.04 62.67
N TYR A 200 56.03 16.11 62.61
CA TYR A 200 56.56 15.45 63.81
C TYR A 200 58.04 15.82 63.96
N GLU A 201 58.40 16.25 65.16
CA GLU A 201 59.74 16.71 65.53
C GLU A 201 60.65 15.51 65.85
N GLU A 202 61.92 15.60 65.44
CA GLU A 202 62.99 14.80 66.04
C GLU A 202 63.33 15.38 67.42
N THR A 203 63.44 14.53 68.45
CA THR A 203 64.00 14.92 69.74
C THR A 203 65.20 14.03 70.06
N GLU A 204 66.39 14.62 69.98
CA GLU A 204 67.59 14.07 70.62
C GLU A 204 67.45 14.23 72.14
N GLU A 205 67.88 13.23 72.91
CA GLU A 205 68.25 13.48 74.31
C GLU A 205 69.52 12.71 74.68
N SER A 206 70.50 13.44 75.21
CA SER A 206 71.85 12.96 75.55
C SER A 206 71.97 12.68 77.05
N THR A 207 72.74 11.67 77.45
CA THR A 207 73.28 11.59 78.83
C THR A 207 74.72 11.09 78.87
N SER A 208 75.40 11.40 79.97
CA SER A 208 76.86 11.62 80.03
C SER A 208 77.62 10.63 80.92
N GLN A 209 78.96 10.58 80.76
CA GLN A 209 80.05 10.49 81.77
C GLN A 209 79.73 9.97 83.21
N SER A 210 80.58 9.24 83.96
CA SER A 210 81.92 8.64 83.75
C SER A 210 82.40 7.89 85.02
N ASN A 211 83.24 6.84 84.86
CA ASN A 211 84.30 6.33 85.77
C ASN A 211 84.06 5.88 87.25
N GLN A 212 84.60 4.67 87.54
CA GLN A 212 85.33 4.19 88.74
C GLN A 212 84.69 4.20 90.16
N GLU A 213 84.47 3.03 90.78
CA GLU A 213 85.36 2.33 91.74
C GLU A 213 84.67 1.02 92.26
N GLY A 214 85.39 0.13 92.96
CA GLY A 214 84.96 -1.28 93.15
C GLY A 214 84.30 -1.64 94.50
N SER A 215 83.55 -2.76 94.53
CA SER A 215 83.11 -3.43 95.77
C SER A 215 82.78 -4.93 95.60
N SER A 216 83.22 -5.71 96.60
CA SER A 216 82.83 -7.06 97.08
C SER A 216 82.13 -8.11 96.16
N PRO A 217 82.67 -9.36 96.07
CA PRO A 217 82.09 -10.45 95.25
C PRO A 217 80.66 -10.91 95.58
N LYS A 218 80.10 -10.61 96.76
CA LYS A 218 78.75 -11.10 97.15
C LYS A 218 77.58 -10.24 96.65
N GLN A 219 77.82 -9.03 96.13
CA GLN A 219 76.78 -8.21 95.49
C GLN A 219 76.73 -8.38 93.96
N GLN A 220 77.62 -9.21 93.40
CA GLN A 220 77.69 -9.47 91.96
C GLN A 220 76.79 -10.62 91.52
N ILE A 221 76.47 -11.58 92.41
CA ILE A 221 75.66 -12.76 92.06
C ILE A 221 74.18 -12.36 91.95
N ASP A 222 73.61 -11.71 92.96
CA ASP A 222 72.19 -11.32 92.96
C ASP A 222 71.87 -10.31 91.83
N LYS A 223 72.80 -9.38 91.56
CA LYS A 223 72.72 -8.49 90.39
C LYS A 223 72.82 -9.24 89.06
N ALA A 224 73.64 -10.28 88.96
CA ALA A 224 73.77 -11.06 87.73
C ALA A 224 72.51 -11.89 87.45
N THR A 225 71.82 -12.39 88.48
CA THR A 225 70.49 -13.02 88.31
C THR A 225 69.42 -12.02 87.89
N GLU A 226 69.32 -10.85 88.55
CA GLU A 226 68.38 -9.81 88.11
C GLU A 226 68.69 -9.26 86.70
N GLU A 227 69.96 -9.19 86.30
CA GLU A 227 70.34 -8.85 84.92
C GLU A 227 70.02 -9.99 83.93
N SER A 228 70.08 -11.26 84.35
CA SER A 228 69.69 -12.39 83.51
C SER A 228 68.18 -12.38 83.25
N ASP A 229 67.37 -12.28 84.30
CA ASP A 229 65.91 -12.26 84.17
C ASP A 229 65.44 -11.05 83.35
N ARG A 230 66.05 -9.86 83.55
CA ARG A 230 65.79 -8.68 82.70
C ARG A 230 66.22 -8.89 81.25
N ARG A 231 67.31 -9.62 80.97
CA ARG A 231 67.72 -9.94 79.59
C ARG A 231 66.75 -10.90 78.92
N ASP A 232 66.24 -11.89 79.65
CA ASP A 232 65.26 -12.84 79.12
C ASP A 232 63.91 -12.17 78.85
N GLU A 233 63.46 -11.25 79.72
CA GLU A 233 62.30 -10.40 79.45
C GLU A 233 62.51 -9.45 78.26
N LEU A 234 63.69 -8.81 78.16
CA LEU A 234 64.04 -7.96 77.02
C LEU A 234 64.12 -8.75 75.71
N GLN A 235 64.66 -9.97 75.73
CA GLN A 235 64.72 -10.84 74.56
C GLN A 235 63.30 -11.24 74.13
N LYS A 236 62.45 -11.64 75.08
CA LYS A 236 61.05 -12.00 74.79
C LYS A 236 60.23 -10.82 74.24
N ALA A 237 60.49 -9.61 74.73
CA ALA A 237 59.90 -8.38 74.19
C ALA A 237 60.46 -8.04 72.78
N SER A 238 61.75 -8.31 72.54
CA SER A 238 62.39 -8.18 71.21
C SER A 238 61.78 -9.15 70.21
N ASP A 239 61.61 -10.42 70.59
CA ASP A 239 61.03 -11.48 69.76
C ASP A 239 59.56 -11.20 69.44
N GLN A 240 58.76 -10.72 70.41
CA GLN A 240 57.40 -10.25 70.17
C GLN A 240 57.36 -9.04 69.22
N LYS A 241 58.28 -8.09 69.37
CA LYS A 241 58.38 -6.93 68.48
C LYS A 241 58.78 -7.35 67.06
N GLN A 242 59.67 -8.34 66.91
CA GLN A 242 60.06 -8.86 65.61
C GLN A 242 58.90 -9.60 64.92
N ALA A 243 58.16 -10.44 65.65
CA ALA A 243 56.98 -11.11 65.11
C ALA A 243 55.92 -10.10 64.60
N LEU A 244 55.71 -9.00 65.33
CA LEU A 244 54.78 -7.93 64.93
C LEU A 244 55.29 -7.13 63.72
N ILE A 245 56.61 -6.95 63.58
CA ILE A 245 57.24 -6.37 62.38
C ILE A 245 57.05 -7.29 61.16
N ASP A 246 57.22 -8.60 61.33
CA ASP A 246 57.09 -9.58 60.24
C ASP A 246 55.63 -9.65 59.75
N GLU A 247 54.65 -9.64 60.66
CA GLU A 247 53.21 -9.62 60.36
C GLU A 247 52.81 -8.33 59.60
N LEU A 248 53.23 -7.16 60.10
CA LEU A 248 53.04 -5.87 59.40
C LEU A 248 53.76 -5.81 58.04
N THR A 249 54.88 -6.51 57.88
CA THR A 249 55.60 -6.59 56.61
C THR A 249 54.83 -7.43 55.58
N ILE A 250 54.25 -8.56 56.00
CA ILE A 250 53.36 -9.36 55.16
C ILE A 250 52.13 -8.54 54.75
N GLU A 251 51.43 -7.92 55.70
CA GLU A 251 50.26 -7.09 55.40
C GLU A 251 50.59 -5.97 54.40
N LYS A 252 51.70 -5.25 54.63
CA LYS A 252 52.21 -4.24 53.69
C LYS A 252 52.46 -4.79 52.28
N THR A 253 53.03 -5.99 52.14
CA THR A 253 53.25 -6.59 50.82
C THR A 253 51.92 -6.93 50.12
N THR A 254 50.96 -7.53 50.84
CA THR A 254 49.65 -7.84 50.26
C THR A 254 48.86 -6.59 49.84
N LEU A 255 48.93 -5.51 50.61
CA LEU A 255 48.33 -4.22 50.24
C LEU A 255 49.02 -3.58 49.03
N GLN A 256 50.34 -3.74 48.88
CA GLN A 256 51.07 -3.29 47.69
C GLN A 256 50.67 -4.06 46.43
N GLU A 257 50.46 -5.38 46.51
CA GLU A 257 49.96 -6.19 45.40
C GLU A 257 48.52 -5.83 45.02
N GLN A 258 47.63 -5.64 46.00
CA GLN A 258 46.25 -5.17 45.76
C GLN A 258 46.24 -3.78 45.10
N LEU A 259 47.08 -2.86 45.55
CA LEU A 259 47.22 -1.53 44.95
C LEU A 259 47.72 -1.61 43.50
N ALA A 260 48.68 -2.49 43.21
CA ALA A 260 49.18 -2.69 41.85
C ALA A 260 48.10 -3.27 40.92
N SER A 261 47.34 -4.27 41.39
CA SER A 261 46.20 -4.82 40.66
C SER A 261 45.13 -3.77 40.39
N SER A 262 44.77 -2.97 41.40
CA SER A 262 43.75 -1.91 41.28
C SER A 262 44.17 -0.82 40.29
N LYS A 263 45.45 -0.42 40.29
CA LYS A 263 45.99 0.54 39.32
C LYS A 263 45.89 0.02 37.89
N LYS A 264 46.21 -1.25 37.66
CA LYS A 264 46.08 -1.87 36.33
C LYS A 264 44.63 -1.85 35.82
N THR A 265 43.66 -2.17 36.69
CA THR A 265 42.24 -2.11 36.31
C THR A 265 41.75 -0.69 36.05
N LEU A 266 42.33 0.32 36.71
CA LEU A 266 42.04 1.74 36.45
C LEU A 266 42.54 2.14 35.04
N GLU A 267 43.77 1.78 34.71
CA GLU A 267 44.42 2.08 33.43
C GLU A 267 43.70 1.42 32.24
N GLU A 268 43.20 0.19 32.42
CA GLU A 268 42.34 -0.50 31.45
C GLU A 268 40.98 0.21 31.28
N ALA A 269 40.37 0.71 32.37
CA ALA A 269 39.12 1.46 32.32
C ALA A 269 39.26 2.84 31.65
N GLU A 270 40.33 3.60 31.94
CA GLU A 270 40.63 4.89 31.30
C GLU A 270 40.77 4.74 29.78
N LYS A 271 41.41 3.66 29.32
CA LYS A 271 41.54 3.36 27.89
C LYS A 271 40.20 3.09 27.21
N LEU A 272 39.30 2.34 27.85
CA LEU A 272 37.94 2.10 27.34
C LEU A 272 37.12 3.40 27.30
N LEU A 273 37.26 4.25 28.31
CA LEU A 273 36.59 5.56 28.40
C LEU A 273 37.08 6.51 27.28
N SER A 274 38.37 6.48 26.96
CA SER A 274 38.95 7.19 25.81
C SER A 274 38.36 6.71 24.47
N GLN A 275 38.23 5.40 24.28
CA GLN A 275 37.64 4.82 23.07
C GLN A 275 36.15 5.22 22.93
N LEU A 276 35.35 5.07 23.98
CA LEU A 276 33.93 5.47 23.99
C LEU A 276 33.75 6.97 23.68
N ASN A 277 34.64 7.84 24.18
CA ASN A 277 34.61 9.26 23.83
C ASN A 277 34.89 9.54 22.35
N GLN A 278 35.78 8.77 21.72
CA GLN A 278 36.04 8.86 20.28
C GLN A 278 34.84 8.37 19.45
N GLU A 279 34.21 7.27 19.86
CA GLU A 279 33.00 6.73 19.21
C GLU A 279 31.82 7.70 19.34
N ASN A 280 31.57 8.26 20.54
CA ASN A 280 30.56 9.31 20.76
C ASN A 280 30.81 10.56 19.90
N SER A 281 32.07 10.96 19.69
CA SER A 281 32.40 12.08 18.80
C SER A 281 32.04 11.78 17.33
N SER A 282 32.32 10.55 16.87
CA SER A 282 31.95 10.10 15.52
C SER A 282 30.43 10.03 15.33
N LEU A 283 29.70 9.43 16.29
CA LEU A 283 28.24 9.34 16.24
C LEU A 283 27.59 10.72 16.21
N LYS A 284 28.08 11.68 16.99
CA LYS A 284 27.60 13.06 16.99
C LYS A 284 27.76 13.76 15.63
N GLN A 285 28.85 13.50 14.91
CA GLN A 285 29.03 14.00 13.53
C GLN A 285 28.05 13.34 12.55
N GLN A 286 27.80 12.04 12.67
CA GLN A 286 26.82 11.33 11.84
C GLN A 286 25.39 11.85 12.08
N LEU A 287 25.00 12.06 13.34
CA LEU A 287 23.70 12.63 13.71
C LEU A 287 23.51 14.04 13.14
N GLN A 288 24.54 14.90 13.22
CA GLN A 288 24.47 16.23 12.64
C GLN A 288 24.25 16.17 11.11
N LYS A 289 24.99 15.30 10.41
CA LYS A 289 24.83 15.12 8.96
C LYS A 289 23.42 14.62 8.61
N ALA A 290 22.89 13.65 9.35
CA ALA A 290 21.53 13.14 9.16
C ALA A 290 20.46 14.23 9.37
N ASN A 291 20.63 15.10 10.37
CA ASN A 291 19.74 16.24 10.60
C ASN A 291 19.80 17.29 9.46
N GLU A 292 20.98 17.55 8.90
CA GLU A 292 21.13 18.43 7.72
C GLU A 292 20.48 17.83 6.46
N GLU A 293 20.56 16.52 6.26
CA GLU A 293 19.87 15.80 5.17
C GLU A 293 18.34 15.80 5.38
N ALA A 294 17.86 15.54 6.60
CA ALA A 294 16.43 15.62 6.94
C ALA A 294 15.83 17.01 6.70
N LYS A 295 16.57 18.08 7.04
CA LYS A 295 16.15 19.46 6.78
C LYS A 295 16.02 19.77 5.28
N LYS A 296 16.96 19.30 4.46
CA LYS A 296 16.89 19.44 2.98
C LYS A 296 15.71 18.68 2.39
N ASN A 297 15.41 17.49 2.91
CA ASN A 297 14.26 16.71 2.47
C ASN A 297 12.94 17.42 2.79
N HIS A 298 12.82 18.04 3.97
CA HIS A 298 11.64 18.83 4.34
C HIS A 298 11.41 20.04 3.41
N GLU A 299 12.48 20.78 3.06
CA GLU A 299 12.42 21.90 2.11
C GLU A 299 12.07 21.44 0.68
N LEU A 300 12.50 20.23 0.30
CA LEU A 300 12.09 19.59 -0.95
C LEU A 300 10.60 19.20 -0.94
N ASP A 301 10.10 18.66 0.18
CA ASP A 301 8.68 18.32 0.33
C ASP A 301 7.77 19.56 0.32
N GLU A 302 8.18 20.68 0.94
CA GLU A 302 7.44 21.94 0.85
C GLU A 302 7.34 22.45 -0.60
N THR A 303 8.45 22.40 -1.34
CA THR A 303 8.48 22.85 -2.76
C THR A 303 7.71 21.90 -3.69
N LEU A 304 7.72 20.60 -3.44
CA LEU A 304 6.88 19.62 -4.12
C LEU A 304 5.38 19.86 -3.83
N ASN A 305 5.02 20.05 -2.56
CA ASN A 305 3.63 20.36 -2.16
C ASN A 305 3.11 21.67 -2.79
N LYS A 306 3.96 22.69 -2.93
CA LYS A 306 3.60 23.93 -3.63
C LYS A 306 3.32 23.66 -5.11
N ARG A 307 4.19 22.93 -5.81
CA ARG A 307 3.98 22.55 -7.23
C ARG A 307 2.74 21.68 -7.42
N ALA A 308 2.45 20.78 -6.49
CA ALA A 308 1.23 19.96 -6.52
C ALA A 308 -0.04 20.83 -6.48
N ARG A 309 -0.12 21.80 -5.56
CA ARG A 309 -1.26 22.76 -5.48
C ARG A 309 -1.40 23.62 -6.74
N GLU A 310 -0.28 24.05 -7.33
CA GLU A 310 -0.28 24.80 -8.59
C GLU A 310 -0.81 23.94 -9.77
N ALA A 311 -0.41 22.67 -9.83
CA ALA A 311 -0.91 21.71 -10.82
C ALA A 311 -2.40 21.38 -10.63
N GLU A 312 -2.84 21.16 -9.38
CA GLU A 312 -4.27 20.94 -9.05
C GLU A 312 -5.16 22.11 -9.50
N LYS A 313 -4.69 23.34 -9.32
CA LYS A 313 -5.41 24.54 -9.77
C LYS A 313 -5.58 24.56 -11.29
N SER A 314 -4.51 24.32 -12.05
CA SER A 314 -4.57 24.23 -13.53
C SER A 314 -5.47 23.08 -14.01
N LEU A 315 -5.47 21.96 -13.27
CA LEU A 315 -6.34 20.81 -13.56
C LEU A 315 -7.81 21.11 -13.24
N ALA A 316 -8.10 21.95 -12.25
CA ALA A 316 -9.45 22.44 -11.98
C ALA A 316 -9.95 23.42 -13.07
N GLU A 317 -9.10 24.33 -13.54
CA GLU A 317 -9.38 25.27 -14.63
C GLU A 317 -9.73 24.51 -15.93
N THR A 318 -8.89 23.57 -16.36
CA THR A 318 -9.15 22.72 -17.55
C THR A 318 -10.37 21.82 -17.41
N ARG A 319 -10.69 21.31 -16.21
CA ARG A 319 -11.95 20.58 -15.95
C ARG A 319 -13.19 21.47 -16.14
N TRP A 320 -13.11 22.74 -15.75
CA TRP A 320 -14.21 23.70 -15.95
C TRP A 320 -14.42 23.98 -17.44
N GLU A 321 -13.33 24.19 -18.21
CA GLU A 321 -13.38 24.37 -19.67
C GLU A 321 -14.01 23.16 -20.37
N ILE A 322 -13.57 21.93 -20.05
CA ILE A 322 -14.14 20.69 -20.60
C ILE A 322 -15.65 20.59 -20.31
N THR A 323 -16.07 21.02 -19.12
CA THR A 323 -17.49 20.99 -18.71
C THR A 323 -18.31 22.01 -19.51
N SER A 324 -17.77 23.22 -19.71
CA SER A 324 -18.36 24.27 -20.55
C SER A 324 -18.51 23.82 -22.01
N LEU A 325 -17.44 23.26 -22.59
CA LEU A 325 -17.45 22.73 -23.97
C LEU A 325 -18.42 21.57 -24.15
N LYS A 326 -18.54 20.66 -23.17
CA LYS A 326 -19.55 19.59 -23.19
C LYS A 326 -20.98 20.14 -23.17
N ALA A 327 -21.26 21.19 -22.38
CA ALA A 327 -22.57 21.83 -22.36
C ALA A 327 -22.90 22.50 -23.71
N GLN A 328 -21.92 23.18 -24.32
CA GLN A 328 -22.07 23.76 -25.67
C GLN A 328 -22.36 22.67 -26.73
N LEU A 329 -21.59 21.57 -26.72
CA LEU A 329 -21.77 20.45 -27.65
C LEU A 329 -23.14 19.77 -27.48
N SER A 330 -23.61 19.61 -26.24
CA SER A 330 -24.95 19.06 -25.98
C SER A 330 -26.05 19.97 -26.56
N LYS A 331 -25.89 21.30 -26.46
CA LYS A 331 -26.85 22.26 -27.01
C LYS A 331 -26.87 22.21 -28.53
N THR A 332 -25.72 22.28 -29.20
CA THR A 332 -25.65 22.24 -30.68
C THR A 332 -26.15 20.90 -31.23
N THR A 333 -25.89 19.79 -30.54
CA THR A 333 -26.41 18.46 -30.91
C THR A 333 -27.95 18.45 -30.88
N GLU A 334 -28.56 19.06 -29.86
CA GLU A 334 -30.02 19.10 -29.75
C GLU A 334 -30.66 20.06 -30.76
N ASP A 335 -30.02 21.20 -31.03
CA ASP A 335 -30.45 22.15 -32.08
C ASP A 335 -30.40 21.49 -33.47
N LEU A 336 -29.36 20.69 -33.77
CA LEU A 336 -29.24 19.90 -35.00
C LEU A 336 -30.33 18.81 -35.11
N LYS A 337 -30.69 18.13 -34.01
CA LYS A 337 -31.79 17.15 -34.02
C LYS A 337 -33.12 17.79 -34.39
N ARG A 338 -33.43 18.99 -33.86
CA ARG A 338 -34.66 19.71 -34.21
C ARG A 338 -34.67 20.11 -35.68
N ALA A 339 -33.58 20.68 -36.19
CA ALA A 339 -33.45 21.02 -37.61
C ALA A 339 -33.63 19.79 -38.53
N LEU A 340 -33.09 18.62 -38.15
CA LEU A 340 -33.29 17.36 -38.89
C LEU A 340 -34.74 16.86 -38.84
N ALA A 341 -35.43 17.02 -37.71
CA ALA A 341 -36.85 16.68 -37.58
C ALA A 341 -37.73 17.57 -38.48
N ASP A 342 -37.47 18.88 -38.50
CA ASP A 342 -38.16 19.83 -39.38
C ASP A 342 -37.91 19.50 -40.87
N GLN A 343 -36.68 19.13 -41.24
CA GLN A 343 -36.36 18.71 -42.60
C GLN A 343 -37.10 17.43 -43.00
N LYS A 344 -37.16 16.42 -42.10
CA LYS A 344 -37.94 15.19 -42.33
C LYS A 344 -39.43 15.48 -42.52
N ALA A 345 -40.01 16.39 -41.73
CA ALA A 345 -41.41 16.80 -41.88
C ALA A 345 -41.69 17.47 -43.24
N ARG A 346 -40.77 18.33 -43.72
CA ARG A 346 -40.87 18.94 -45.06
C ARG A 346 -40.78 17.90 -46.18
N ASN A 347 -39.85 16.95 -46.09
CA ASN A 347 -39.73 15.88 -47.08
C ASN A 347 -41.01 15.02 -47.15
N LEU A 348 -41.59 14.65 -46.01
CA LEU A 348 -42.85 13.88 -45.97
C LEU A 348 -44.03 14.67 -46.58
N ALA A 349 -44.07 15.99 -46.43
CA ALA A 349 -45.07 16.83 -47.09
C ALA A 349 -44.90 16.81 -48.62
N LEU A 350 -43.66 16.98 -49.11
CA LEU A 350 -43.33 16.89 -50.54
C LEU A 350 -43.61 15.51 -51.13
N GLU A 351 -43.39 14.42 -50.38
CA GLU A 351 -43.73 13.06 -50.82
C GLU A 351 -45.25 12.87 -51.00
N LYS A 352 -46.06 13.40 -50.08
CA LYS A 352 -47.53 13.39 -50.19
C LYS A 352 -48.03 14.20 -51.39
N GLU A 353 -47.43 15.36 -51.65
CA GLU A 353 -47.78 16.17 -52.82
C GLU A 353 -47.37 15.49 -54.13
N ASN A 354 -46.18 14.89 -54.19
CA ASN A 354 -45.76 14.07 -55.33
C ASN A 354 -46.68 12.86 -55.56
N ALA A 355 -47.23 12.26 -54.50
CA ALA A 355 -48.23 11.20 -54.63
C ALA A 355 -49.55 11.71 -55.25
N ARG A 356 -50.03 12.90 -54.83
CA ARG A 356 -51.23 13.54 -55.39
C ARG A 356 -51.05 13.90 -56.88
N LEU A 357 -49.90 14.47 -57.24
CA LEU A 357 -49.58 14.78 -58.64
C LEU A 357 -49.50 13.53 -59.52
N ARG A 358 -49.10 12.38 -58.97
CA ARG A 358 -49.12 11.09 -59.70
C ARG A 358 -50.54 10.57 -59.95
N THR A 359 -51.48 10.75 -59.01
CA THR A 359 -52.88 10.37 -59.24
C THR A 359 -53.54 11.30 -60.25
N GLU A 360 -53.36 12.62 -60.12
CA GLU A 360 -53.84 13.61 -61.09
C GLU A 360 -53.29 13.33 -62.52
N SER A 361 -52.02 12.93 -62.62
CA SER A 361 -51.41 12.52 -63.90
C SER A 361 -51.98 11.22 -64.47
N HIS A 362 -52.49 10.31 -63.63
CA HIS A 362 -53.15 9.08 -64.11
C HIS A 362 -54.56 9.39 -64.62
N ASP A 363 -55.34 10.17 -63.86
CA ASP A 363 -56.70 10.59 -64.24
C ASP A 363 -56.70 11.35 -65.58
N MET A 364 -55.71 12.22 -65.79
CA MET A 364 -55.51 12.94 -67.04
C MET A 364 -55.22 12.03 -68.24
N LYS A 365 -54.51 10.90 -68.06
CA LYS A 365 -54.28 9.92 -69.13
C LYS A 365 -55.53 9.11 -69.46
N ASP A 366 -56.36 8.82 -68.46
CA ASP A 366 -57.64 8.12 -68.68
C ASP A 366 -58.66 9.04 -69.37
N LEU A 367 -58.65 10.35 -69.07
CA LEU A 367 -59.40 11.35 -69.82
C LEU A 367 -58.91 11.48 -71.28
N GLN A 368 -57.60 11.44 -71.53
CA GLN A 368 -57.06 11.41 -72.90
C GLN A 368 -57.55 10.20 -73.69
N ARG A 369 -57.54 9.00 -73.09
CA ARG A 369 -58.05 7.78 -73.75
C ARG A 369 -59.54 7.88 -74.09
N ARG A 370 -60.36 8.40 -73.17
CA ARG A 370 -61.80 8.62 -73.44
C ARG A 370 -62.05 9.66 -74.53
N LEU A 371 -61.16 10.66 -74.65
CA LEU A 371 -61.26 11.63 -75.74
C LEU A 371 -60.93 10.97 -77.08
N GLU A 372 -59.89 10.14 -77.16
CA GLU A 372 -59.55 9.33 -78.35
C GLU A 372 -60.71 8.39 -78.74
N GLU A 373 -61.34 7.72 -77.76
CA GLU A 373 -62.54 6.88 -77.98
C GLU A 373 -63.70 7.68 -78.60
N VAL A 374 -64.03 8.86 -78.05
CA VAL A 374 -65.10 9.74 -78.58
C VAL A 374 -64.75 10.33 -79.94
N GLU A 375 -63.48 10.64 -80.21
CA GLU A 375 -63.02 11.09 -81.53
C GLU A 375 -63.12 9.99 -82.59
N GLU A 376 -62.87 8.73 -82.22
CA GLU A 376 -63.06 7.57 -83.10
C GLU A 376 -64.56 7.27 -83.33
N GLU A 377 -65.40 7.32 -82.30
CA GLU A 377 -66.86 7.21 -82.45
C GLU A 377 -67.41 8.29 -83.39
N LYS A 378 -66.92 9.54 -83.24
CA LYS A 378 -67.26 10.67 -84.13
C LYS A 378 -66.79 10.41 -85.57
N ARG A 379 -65.59 9.85 -85.78
CA ARG A 379 -65.07 9.47 -87.10
C ARG A 379 -65.97 8.42 -87.76
N ILE A 380 -66.36 7.38 -87.03
CA ILE A 380 -67.28 6.33 -87.49
C ILE A 380 -68.67 6.91 -87.83
N LEU A 381 -69.21 7.80 -86.99
CA LEU A 381 -70.50 8.46 -87.26
C LEU A 381 -70.47 9.34 -88.51
N LEU A 382 -69.40 10.12 -88.72
CA LEU A 382 -69.23 10.92 -89.94
C LEU A 382 -69.13 10.04 -91.19
N GLN A 383 -68.43 8.91 -91.10
CA GLN A 383 -68.34 7.93 -92.19
C GLN A 383 -69.70 7.28 -92.49
N ASN A 384 -70.51 6.97 -91.47
CA ASN A 384 -71.87 6.45 -91.63
C ASN A 384 -72.83 7.49 -92.22
N ILE A 385 -72.72 8.76 -91.82
CA ILE A 385 -73.52 9.86 -92.42
C ILE A 385 -73.16 10.03 -93.90
N ALA A 386 -71.88 9.94 -94.26
CA ALA A 386 -71.43 9.93 -95.66
C ALA A 386 -71.95 8.73 -96.47
N ALA A 387 -72.23 7.59 -95.83
CA ALA A 387 -72.81 6.41 -96.47
C ALA A 387 -74.35 6.53 -96.69
N ILE A 388 -75.04 7.33 -95.88
CA ILE A 388 -76.51 7.55 -95.98
C ILE A 388 -76.83 8.77 -96.87
N GLY A 389 -75.95 9.76 -96.92
CA GLY A 389 -76.11 11.00 -97.69
C GLY A 389 -75.72 10.89 -99.17
N GLY A 390 -76.65 10.47 -100.02
CA GLY A 390 -76.47 10.55 -101.47
C GLY A 390 -76.33 11.99 -101.98
N LYS A 391 -75.12 12.36 -102.42
CA LYS A 391 -74.75 13.63 -103.12
C LYS A 391 -75.07 14.94 -102.39
N ILE A 392 -74.11 15.42 -101.59
CA ILE A 392 -73.77 16.86 -101.54
C ILE A 392 -72.24 17.01 -101.66
N VAL A 393 -71.81 17.78 -102.67
CA VAL A 393 -70.44 18.32 -102.85
C VAL A 393 -70.67 19.81 -103.14
N PRO A 394 -70.20 20.75 -102.29
CA PRO A 394 -68.83 21.31 -102.37
C PRO A 394 -68.20 21.53 -100.97
N THR A 395 -66.94 21.90 -100.72
CA THR A 395 -65.68 22.11 -101.49
C THR A 395 -64.49 21.97 -100.50
N PRO A 396 -63.20 21.88 -100.90
CA PRO A 396 -62.12 21.70 -99.94
C PRO A 396 -61.83 22.98 -99.15
N VAL A 397 -61.72 22.87 -97.81
CA VAL A 397 -61.06 23.87 -96.97
C VAL A 397 -59.75 23.24 -96.49
N GLN A 398 -58.65 23.64 -97.12
CA GLN A 398 -57.33 23.46 -96.55
C GLN A 398 -57.23 24.41 -95.34
N GLU A 399 -57.20 23.89 -94.11
CA GLU A 399 -56.64 24.67 -93.00
C GLU A 399 -56.17 23.76 -91.84
N SER A 400 -54.84 23.77 -91.63
CA SER A 400 -54.18 23.46 -90.35
C SER A 400 -54.03 22.01 -89.84
N GLU A 401 -53.80 21.01 -90.71
CA GLU A 401 -53.01 19.81 -90.33
C GLU A 401 -51.52 20.15 -90.15
N SER A 402 -51.21 21.12 -89.28
CA SER A 402 -49.85 21.64 -89.08
C SER A 402 -49.53 22.04 -87.63
N ARG A 403 -50.35 21.59 -86.66
CA ARG A 403 -50.14 21.90 -85.23
C ARG A 403 -50.35 20.75 -84.22
N ILE A 404 -50.37 19.48 -84.66
CA ILE A 404 -50.38 18.33 -83.74
C ILE A 404 -49.09 17.50 -83.85
N SER A 405 -48.53 17.31 -85.06
CA SER A 405 -47.25 16.59 -85.26
C SER A 405 -45.99 17.35 -84.83
N ALA A 406 -46.12 18.45 -84.07
CA ALA A 406 -45.01 19.26 -83.57
C ALA A 406 -44.98 19.35 -82.01
N ALA A 407 -45.83 18.59 -81.31
CA ALA A 407 -45.89 18.56 -79.84
C ALA A 407 -45.46 17.22 -79.21
N ILE A 408 -45.03 16.25 -80.04
CA ILE A 408 -44.57 14.91 -79.59
C ILE A 408 -43.04 14.77 -79.71
N GLN A 409 -42.36 15.77 -80.28
CA GLN A 409 -40.93 15.71 -80.57
C GLN A 409 -40.23 16.99 -80.08
N GLY A 410 -39.89 17.04 -78.78
CA GLY A 410 -39.16 18.19 -78.25
C GLY A 410 -39.34 18.52 -76.76
N ASP A 411 -39.21 17.55 -75.86
CA ASP A 411 -38.34 17.77 -74.68
C ASP A 411 -37.83 16.43 -74.11
N SER A 412 -36.76 15.92 -74.73
CA SER A 412 -36.11 14.66 -74.36
C SER A 412 -34.77 14.88 -73.65
N GLU A 413 -34.58 16.00 -72.95
CA GLU A 413 -33.34 16.30 -72.21
C GLU A 413 -33.56 16.77 -70.77
N ARG A 414 -33.89 15.82 -69.87
CA ARG A 414 -33.41 15.77 -68.47
C ARG A 414 -33.91 14.51 -67.74
N ARG A 415 -33.37 13.35 -68.12
CA ARG A 415 -33.29 12.21 -67.20
C ARG A 415 -31.90 12.20 -66.57
N PRO A 416 -31.73 12.29 -65.24
CA PRO A 416 -30.57 11.67 -64.62
C PRO A 416 -30.69 10.16 -64.85
N ALA A 417 -29.58 9.51 -65.21
CA ALA A 417 -29.59 8.11 -65.59
C ALA A 417 -29.95 7.22 -64.39
N VAL A 418 -31.10 6.53 -64.47
CA VAL A 418 -31.38 5.35 -63.61
C VAL A 418 -30.83 4.11 -64.33
N LYS A 419 -29.50 4.07 -64.41
CA LYS A 419 -28.65 2.89 -64.64
C LYS A 419 -27.47 3.08 -63.69
N ASP A 420 -27.08 2.00 -63.01
CA ASP A 420 -26.03 1.90 -61.97
C ASP A 420 -26.52 1.93 -60.50
N VAL A 421 -27.67 1.30 -60.21
CA VAL A 421 -28.13 1.00 -58.83
C VAL A 421 -28.39 -0.51 -58.62
N LEU A 422 -27.83 -1.38 -59.48
CA LEU A 422 -27.92 -2.84 -59.34
C LEU A 422 -26.62 -3.53 -59.77
N LYS A 423 -25.56 -3.34 -58.99
CA LYS A 423 -24.40 -4.26 -58.82
C LYS A 423 -23.42 -3.69 -57.79
N GLU A 424 -23.73 -3.86 -56.51
CA GLU A 424 -22.77 -4.02 -55.39
C GLU A 424 -23.56 -4.16 -54.08
N ALA A 425 -24.14 -5.35 -53.92
CA ALA A 425 -24.76 -5.80 -52.67
C ALA A 425 -24.17 -7.18 -52.34
N GLU A 426 -22.85 -7.22 -52.14
CA GLU A 426 -22.11 -8.37 -51.58
C GLU A 426 -20.64 -7.95 -51.32
N ARG A 427 -20.41 -7.33 -50.15
CA ARG A 427 -19.20 -7.46 -49.32
C ARG A 427 -19.40 -6.69 -48.02
N GLU A 428 -19.38 -7.42 -46.92
CA GLU A 428 -19.30 -6.86 -45.57
C GLU A 428 -17.90 -6.24 -45.37
N ASP A 429 -17.82 -5.04 -44.81
CA ASP A 429 -16.89 -4.78 -43.71
C ASP A 429 -17.29 -3.50 -42.92
N ASP A 430 -17.23 -3.59 -41.59
CA ASP A 430 -17.65 -2.52 -40.67
C ASP A 430 -16.46 -1.61 -40.32
N THR A 431 -16.23 -0.57 -41.14
CA THR A 431 -15.14 0.39 -40.90
C THR A 431 -15.63 1.84 -40.79
N THR A 432 -16.08 2.23 -39.59
CA THR A 432 -15.93 3.62 -39.14
C THR A 432 -14.48 3.83 -38.68
N PRO A 433 -13.70 4.75 -39.28
CA PRO A 433 -12.35 5.02 -38.78
C PRO A 433 -12.44 5.81 -37.47
N ASP A 434 -12.15 5.16 -36.34
CA ASP A 434 -11.93 5.81 -35.04
C ASP A 434 -10.71 6.74 -35.16
N THR A 435 -10.94 8.05 -35.33
CA THR A 435 -9.93 9.07 -35.64
C THR A 435 -9.05 9.44 -34.45
N ARG A 436 -8.44 8.44 -33.81
CA ARG A 436 -7.26 8.63 -32.96
C ARG A 436 -6.01 8.65 -33.83
N ALA A 437 -5.24 9.73 -33.77
CA ALA A 437 -3.97 9.81 -34.47
C ALA A 437 -3.04 8.66 -34.02
N PHE A 438 -2.53 7.89 -34.98
CA PHE A 438 -1.57 6.81 -34.68
C PHE A 438 -0.33 7.38 -33.97
N PRO A 439 0.21 6.68 -32.96
CA PRO A 439 1.42 7.12 -32.28
C PRO A 439 2.60 7.09 -33.25
N SER A 440 3.47 8.09 -33.16
CA SER A 440 4.78 8.03 -33.79
C SER A 440 5.61 6.91 -33.16
N LEU A 441 5.80 5.82 -33.91
CA LEU A 441 6.71 4.73 -33.54
C LEU A 441 8.16 5.25 -33.46
N PRO A 442 8.99 4.69 -32.56
CA PRO A 442 10.45 4.87 -32.58
C PRO A 442 11.06 4.49 -33.94
N GLU A 443 12.18 5.11 -34.33
CA GLU A 443 12.81 4.84 -35.63
C GLU A 443 13.29 3.39 -35.76
N SER A 444 13.74 2.79 -34.66
CA SER A 444 14.03 1.35 -34.53
C SER A 444 12.83 0.46 -34.87
N MET A 445 11.60 0.90 -34.59
CA MET A 445 10.38 0.14 -34.88
C MET A 445 9.82 0.41 -36.28
N LYS A 446 9.96 1.64 -36.81
CA LYS A 446 9.40 2.02 -38.13
C LYS A 446 9.87 1.12 -39.28
N GLN A 447 11.07 0.55 -39.17
CA GLN A 447 11.64 -0.36 -40.19
C GLN A 447 11.07 -1.79 -40.10
N HIS A 448 10.51 -2.18 -38.95
CA HIS A 448 10.09 -3.55 -38.67
C HIS A 448 8.58 -3.72 -38.46
N TYR A 449 7.83 -2.64 -38.21
CA TYR A 449 6.41 -2.69 -37.90
C TYR A 449 5.58 -1.61 -38.60
N SER A 450 4.41 -2.01 -39.11
CA SER A 450 3.42 -1.12 -39.74
C SER A 450 2.08 -1.19 -39.00
N LEU A 451 1.69 -0.08 -38.36
CA LEU A 451 0.37 0.08 -37.73
C LEU A 451 -0.75 0.00 -38.78
N LYS A 452 -1.85 -0.69 -38.45
CA LYS A 452 -3.02 -0.88 -39.33
C LYS A 452 -4.29 -0.23 -38.78
N THR A 453 -4.68 -0.58 -37.54
CA THR A 453 -5.93 -0.12 -36.91
C THR A 453 -5.75 0.04 -35.40
N SER A 454 -6.61 0.84 -34.76
CA SER A 454 -6.77 0.84 -33.30
C SER A 454 -7.51 -0.43 -32.84
N PHE A 455 -7.26 -0.88 -31.60
CA PHE A 455 -8.00 -1.98 -31.00
C PHE A 455 -9.29 -1.46 -30.33
N LYS A 456 -10.45 -2.00 -30.72
CA LYS A 456 -11.74 -1.59 -30.17
C LYS A 456 -11.81 -1.97 -28.68
N GLY A 457 -12.08 -1.00 -27.81
CA GLY A 457 -12.21 -1.23 -26.35
C GLY A 457 -10.91 -1.19 -25.54
N ARG A 458 -9.71 -1.22 -26.16
CA ARG A 458 -8.43 -1.03 -25.47
C ARG A 458 -7.74 0.27 -25.93
N PRO A 459 -7.72 1.35 -25.11
CA PRO A 459 -6.97 2.55 -25.46
C PRO A 459 -5.46 2.25 -25.51
N ASN A 460 -4.76 2.92 -26.43
CA ASN A 460 -3.32 2.76 -26.68
C ASN A 460 -2.84 1.39 -27.18
N THR A 461 -3.75 0.46 -27.51
CA THR A 461 -3.44 -0.80 -28.18
C THR A 461 -3.79 -0.71 -29.68
N PHE A 462 -2.91 -1.20 -30.54
CA PHE A 462 -3.02 -1.10 -32.00
C PHE A 462 -2.71 -2.45 -32.67
N LYS A 463 -3.45 -2.77 -33.73
CA LYS A 463 -3.09 -3.85 -34.65
C LYS A 463 -1.96 -3.38 -35.56
N ALA A 464 -0.92 -4.20 -35.69
CA ALA A 464 0.19 -3.97 -36.60
C ALA A 464 0.51 -5.24 -37.39
N VAL A 465 1.42 -5.11 -38.35
CA VAL A 465 2.11 -6.24 -38.97
C VAL A 465 3.61 -6.05 -38.83
N ASP A 466 4.34 -7.15 -38.68
CA ASP A 466 5.81 -7.15 -38.72
C ASP A 466 6.36 -7.11 -40.16
N SER A 467 7.69 -7.11 -40.30
CA SER A 467 8.38 -7.15 -41.58
C SER A 467 8.16 -8.43 -42.42
N MET A 468 7.59 -9.49 -41.82
CA MET A 468 7.17 -10.72 -42.51
C MET A 468 5.65 -10.71 -42.81
N ASN A 469 4.98 -9.58 -42.60
CA ASN A 469 3.53 -9.39 -42.71
C ASN A 469 2.71 -10.28 -41.75
N LYS A 470 3.32 -10.78 -40.66
CA LYS A 470 2.61 -11.50 -39.60
C LYS A 470 1.86 -10.50 -38.72
N PRO A 471 0.59 -10.74 -38.35
CA PRO A 471 -0.15 -9.84 -37.48
C PRO A 471 0.43 -9.86 -36.06
N CYS A 472 0.60 -8.67 -35.49
CA CYS A 472 1.07 -8.44 -34.13
C CYS A 472 0.25 -7.33 -33.45
N MET A 473 0.39 -7.22 -32.13
CA MET A 473 -0.25 -6.20 -31.33
C MET A 473 0.82 -5.27 -30.76
N ILE A 474 0.63 -3.96 -30.92
CA ILE A 474 1.50 -2.92 -30.35
C ILE A 474 0.72 -2.15 -29.29
N GLU A 475 1.23 -2.15 -28.07
CA GLU A 475 0.68 -1.42 -26.93
C GLU A 475 1.64 -0.30 -26.51
N VAL A 476 1.10 0.88 -26.23
CA VAL A 476 1.88 2.07 -25.88
C VAL A 476 1.51 2.53 -24.48
N VAL A 477 2.42 2.31 -23.52
CA VAL A 477 2.23 2.68 -22.11
C VAL A 477 3.18 3.82 -21.72
N PRO A 478 2.85 4.62 -20.70
CA PRO A 478 3.82 5.52 -20.07
C PRO A 478 5.01 4.70 -19.54
N HIS A 479 6.21 5.29 -19.53
CA HIS A 479 7.35 4.68 -18.86
C HIS A 479 7.07 4.59 -17.34
N PRO A 480 7.18 3.40 -16.72
CA PRO A 480 6.69 3.19 -15.37
C PRO A 480 7.60 3.81 -14.31
N GLU A 481 6.99 4.43 -13.30
CA GLU A 481 7.70 4.94 -12.13
C GLU A 481 7.86 3.85 -11.06
N GLY A 482 9.11 3.51 -10.72
CA GLY A 482 9.44 2.56 -9.65
C GLY A 482 9.66 1.12 -10.14
N PRO A 483 9.49 0.10 -9.27
CA PRO A 483 9.78 -1.29 -9.62
C PRO A 483 8.69 -1.86 -10.55
N SER A 484 8.95 -1.87 -11.86
CA SER A 484 8.16 -2.53 -12.90
C SER A 484 9.04 -3.45 -13.73
N LEU A 485 8.47 -4.58 -14.18
CA LEU A 485 9.13 -5.54 -15.04
C LEU A 485 9.50 -4.97 -16.43
N LEU A 486 8.87 -3.87 -16.87
CA LEU A 486 9.25 -3.17 -18.11
C LEU A 486 10.64 -2.52 -18.03
N ASN A 487 11.15 -2.25 -16.82
CA ASN A 487 12.52 -1.77 -16.61
C ASN A 487 13.56 -2.92 -16.73
N SER A 488 13.08 -4.15 -16.88
CA SER A 488 13.84 -5.40 -17.05
C SER A 488 13.39 -6.12 -18.35
N PRO A 489 13.62 -5.51 -19.53
CA PRO A 489 13.09 -6.00 -20.80
C PRO A 489 13.72 -7.31 -21.27
N THR A 490 14.86 -7.71 -20.71
CA THR A 490 15.51 -9.00 -20.97
C THR A 490 14.74 -10.12 -20.27
N GLU A 491 14.45 -9.94 -18.99
CA GLU A 491 13.74 -10.88 -18.15
C GLU A 491 12.30 -11.09 -18.64
N LEU A 492 11.64 -10.02 -19.10
CA LEU A 492 10.34 -10.08 -19.77
C LEU A 492 10.40 -10.90 -21.09
N LYS A 493 11.49 -10.76 -21.86
CA LYS A 493 11.74 -11.54 -23.08
C LYS A 493 12.10 -12.99 -22.82
N ASP A 494 12.42 -13.39 -21.58
CA ASP A 494 12.73 -14.77 -21.19
C ASP A 494 11.52 -15.54 -20.62
N LEU A 495 10.36 -14.89 -20.45
CA LEU A 495 9.14 -15.55 -19.99
C LEU A 495 8.56 -16.46 -21.09
N ARG A 496 8.50 -17.78 -20.86
CA ARG A 496 7.87 -18.75 -21.77
C ARG A 496 6.94 -19.68 -21.01
N HIS A 497 5.64 -19.52 -21.21
CA HIS A 497 4.60 -20.41 -20.69
C HIS A 497 3.31 -20.27 -21.52
N GLN A 498 2.60 -21.37 -21.78
CA GLN A 498 1.41 -21.39 -22.65
C GLN A 498 0.33 -20.37 -22.26
N ASN A 499 0.15 -20.14 -20.96
CA ASN A 499 -0.86 -19.22 -20.42
C ASN A 499 -0.29 -17.87 -19.95
N VAL A 500 0.87 -17.45 -20.45
CA VAL A 500 1.49 -16.14 -20.17
C VAL A 500 1.85 -15.48 -21.51
N LEU A 501 1.53 -14.20 -21.67
CA LEU A 501 1.77 -13.48 -22.92
C LEU A 501 3.28 -13.37 -23.22
N GLU A 502 3.68 -13.79 -24.43
CA GLU A 502 5.06 -13.67 -24.90
C GLU A 502 5.32 -12.29 -25.51
N TYR A 503 6.39 -11.63 -25.06
CA TYR A 503 6.79 -10.29 -25.49
C TYR A 503 7.90 -10.39 -26.55
N SER A 504 7.55 -10.09 -27.80
CA SER A 504 8.50 -10.09 -28.93
C SER A 504 9.50 -8.94 -28.84
N CYS A 505 9.03 -7.75 -28.44
CA CYS A 505 9.87 -6.56 -28.33
C CYS A 505 9.32 -5.61 -27.26
N VAL A 506 10.23 -4.98 -26.52
CA VAL A 506 9.95 -3.80 -25.68
C VAL A 506 11.05 -2.78 -25.97
N THR A 507 10.65 -1.53 -26.19
CA THR A 507 11.55 -0.39 -26.41
C THR A 507 10.91 0.87 -25.85
N ASP A 508 11.69 1.78 -25.28
CA ASP A 508 11.23 3.14 -25.03
C ASP A 508 11.45 4.04 -26.27
N ASP A 509 10.96 5.27 -26.20
CA ASP A 509 11.18 6.31 -27.21
C ASP A 509 12.04 7.50 -26.74
N GLY A 510 12.69 7.37 -25.58
CA GLY A 510 13.42 8.45 -24.91
C GLY A 510 12.57 9.62 -24.43
N LYS A 511 11.23 9.55 -24.57
CA LYS A 511 10.27 10.63 -24.28
C LYS A 511 9.21 10.20 -23.27
N GLY A 512 9.51 9.18 -22.46
CA GLY A 512 8.65 8.68 -21.40
C GLY A 512 7.51 7.76 -21.88
N ARG A 513 7.62 7.15 -23.07
CA ARG A 513 6.69 6.10 -23.52
C ARG A 513 7.43 4.80 -23.81
N VAL A 514 6.81 3.68 -23.45
CA VAL A 514 7.29 2.33 -23.74
C VAL A 514 6.33 1.67 -24.74
N PHE A 515 6.92 1.10 -25.78
CA PHE A 515 6.25 0.39 -26.86
C PHE A 515 6.48 -1.11 -26.67
N ILE A 516 5.37 -1.82 -26.53
CA ILE A 516 5.30 -3.25 -26.27
C ILE A 516 4.78 -3.95 -27.54
N VAL A 517 5.49 -4.97 -28.02
CA VAL A 517 5.08 -5.78 -29.17
C VAL A 517 4.84 -7.22 -28.73
N THR A 518 3.65 -7.72 -29.01
CA THR A 518 3.21 -9.09 -28.67
C THR A 518 2.52 -9.73 -29.88
N ALA A 519 2.23 -11.03 -29.79
CA ALA A 519 1.45 -11.73 -30.82
C ALA A 519 0.05 -11.10 -30.97
N TRP A 520 -0.56 -11.24 -32.16
CA TRP A 520 -1.96 -10.87 -32.33
C TRP A 520 -2.87 -11.89 -31.63
N HIS A 521 -3.86 -11.38 -30.90
CA HIS A 521 -4.93 -12.16 -30.28
C HIS A 521 -6.28 -11.57 -30.67
N PRO A 522 -7.26 -12.37 -31.12
CA PRO A 522 -8.51 -11.87 -31.70
C PRO A 522 -9.44 -11.21 -30.68
N SER A 523 -9.38 -11.62 -29.41
CA SER A 523 -10.34 -11.20 -28.38
C SER A 523 -9.77 -11.30 -26.96
N THR A 524 -10.52 -10.77 -26.00
CA THR A 524 -10.23 -10.81 -24.57
C THR A 524 -11.29 -11.62 -23.83
N LEU A 525 -11.01 -11.99 -22.57
CA LEU A 525 -12.01 -12.64 -21.72
C LEU A 525 -13.21 -11.73 -21.43
N GLN A 526 -13.03 -10.40 -21.47
CA GLN A 526 -14.11 -9.42 -21.40
C GLN A 526 -15.11 -9.55 -22.55
N ASP A 527 -14.66 -9.91 -23.76
CA ASP A 527 -15.52 -10.11 -24.92
C ASP A 527 -16.30 -11.43 -24.80
N ALA A 528 -15.66 -12.49 -24.28
CA ALA A 528 -16.32 -13.76 -24.00
C ALA A 528 -17.46 -13.65 -22.96
N MET A 529 -17.39 -12.67 -22.05
CA MET A 529 -18.45 -12.35 -21.08
C MET A 529 -19.70 -11.72 -21.71
N ALA A 530 -19.71 -11.38 -23.00
CA ALA A 530 -20.92 -10.95 -23.71
C ALA A 530 -22.00 -12.06 -23.75
N ARG A 531 -21.61 -13.32 -23.52
CA ARG A 531 -22.52 -14.45 -23.24
C ARG A 531 -22.33 -14.96 -21.81
N ARG A 532 -23.35 -15.63 -21.27
CA ARG A 532 -23.22 -16.36 -20.00
C ARG A 532 -22.31 -17.58 -20.19
N LEU A 533 -21.22 -17.64 -19.41
CA LEU A 533 -20.28 -18.76 -19.41
C LEU A 533 -20.79 -19.92 -18.54
N GLY A 534 -20.53 -21.15 -18.98
CA GLY A 534 -20.84 -22.39 -18.25
C GLY A 534 -19.79 -22.73 -17.18
N ASN A 535 -20.17 -23.57 -16.21
CA ASN A 535 -19.30 -23.89 -15.07
C ASN A 535 -17.99 -24.59 -15.49
N GLY A 536 -18.04 -25.44 -16.53
CA GLY A 536 -16.86 -26.08 -17.12
C GLY A 536 -15.89 -25.08 -17.77
N GLU A 537 -16.40 -24.12 -18.54
CA GLU A 537 -15.61 -23.08 -19.18
C GLU A 537 -14.89 -22.21 -18.15
N ILE A 538 -15.63 -21.74 -17.13
CA ILE A 538 -15.05 -20.95 -16.03
C ILE A 538 -13.96 -21.75 -15.32
N LYS A 539 -14.21 -23.03 -14.98
CA LYS A 539 -13.20 -23.91 -14.36
C LYS A 539 -11.96 -24.09 -15.25
N GLN A 540 -12.13 -24.22 -16.56
CA GLN A 540 -11.02 -24.35 -17.53
C GLN A 540 -10.19 -23.07 -17.60
N TYR A 541 -10.82 -21.91 -17.75
CA TYR A 541 -10.15 -20.61 -17.76
C TYR A 541 -9.38 -20.36 -16.46
N LEU A 542 -10.01 -20.61 -15.29
CA LEU A 542 -9.33 -20.47 -14.00
C LEU A 542 -8.13 -21.42 -13.86
N ARG A 543 -8.19 -22.63 -14.43
CA ARG A 543 -7.06 -23.57 -14.42
C ARG A 543 -5.90 -23.07 -15.28
N GLN A 544 -6.17 -22.57 -16.49
CA GLN A 544 -5.18 -21.99 -17.39
C GLN A 544 -4.52 -20.74 -16.78
N LEU A 545 -5.32 -19.83 -16.22
CA LEU A 545 -4.83 -18.63 -15.54
C LEU A 545 -3.99 -18.99 -14.30
N ALA A 546 -4.43 -19.95 -13.48
CA ALA A 546 -3.68 -20.39 -12.31
C ALA A 546 -2.36 -21.11 -12.68
N LEU A 547 -2.28 -21.83 -13.80
CA LEU A 547 -1.01 -22.37 -14.32
C LEU A 547 -0.02 -21.25 -14.71
N GLY A 548 -0.53 -20.20 -15.37
CA GLY A 548 0.29 -19.03 -15.71
C GLY A 548 0.80 -18.27 -14.47
N LEU A 549 -0.05 -18.12 -13.44
CA LEU A 549 0.37 -17.54 -12.16
C LEU A 549 1.35 -18.43 -11.40
N GLU A 550 1.18 -19.75 -11.38
CA GLU A 550 2.13 -20.67 -10.77
C GLU A 550 3.54 -20.51 -11.39
N TYR A 551 3.62 -20.35 -12.72
CA TYR A 551 4.87 -20.05 -13.42
C TYR A 551 5.46 -18.69 -13.04
N LEU A 552 4.67 -17.61 -13.04
CA LEU A 552 5.14 -16.25 -12.71
C LEU A 552 5.58 -16.14 -11.24
N HIS A 553 4.78 -16.68 -10.32
CA HIS A 553 5.09 -16.70 -8.88
C HIS A 553 6.37 -17.51 -8.61
N GLY A 554 6.56 -18.63 -9.32
CA GLY A 554 7.81 -19.42 -9.28
C GLY A 554 9.04 -18.71 -9.85
N LYS A 555 8.84 -17.67 -10.67
CA LYS A 555 9.89 -16.75 -11.16
C LYS A 555 10.06 -15.51 -10.27
N GLY A 556 9.32 -15.40 -9.17
CA GLY A 556 9.36 -14.25 -8.27
C GLY A 556 8.70 -13.00 -8.84
N ILE A 557 7.69 -13.14 -9.71
CA ILE A 557 6.97 -12.03 -10.37
C ILE A 557 5.51 -12.02 -9.90
N VAL A 558 4.96 -10.84 -9.61
CA VAL A 558 3.53 -10.60 -9.31
C VAL A 558 2.93 -9.77 -10.46
N LEU A 559 1.74 -10.15 -10.95
CA LEU A 559 1.14 -9.57 -12.16
C LEU A 559 0.32 -8.30 -11.90
N ARG A 560 -0.42 -8.24 -10.77
CA ARG A 560 -1.08 -7.05 -10.21
C ARG A 560 -2.24 -6.45 -11.03
N SER A 561 -2.50 -6.93 -12.24
CA SER A 561 -3.44 -6.35 -13.23
C SER A 561 -4.53 -7.31 -13.72
N ILE A 562 -4.76 -8.43 -13.02
CA ILE A 562 -5.71 -9.47 -13.44
C ILE A 562 -7.15 -8.92 -13.48
N CYS A 563 -7.73 -8.89 -14.67
CA CYS A 563 -9.12 -8.57 -14.92
C CYS A 563 -9.57 -9.16 -16.28
N PRO A 564 -10.87 -9.22 -16.59
CA PRO A 564 -11.32 -9.75 -17.88
C PRO A 564 -10.73 -9.02 -19.10
N LYS A 565 -10.39 -7.72 -18.94
CA LYS A 565 -9.79 -6.91 -20.00
C LYS A 565 -8.32 -7.26 -20.27
N SER A 566 -7.56 -7.73 -19.28
CA SER A 566 -6.12 -8.05 -19.42
C SER A 566 -5.86 -9.49 -19.85
N VAL A 567 -6.79 -10.41 -19.59
CA VAL A 567 -6.74 -11.78 -20.11
C VAL A 567 -7.08 -11.79 -21.61
N LEU A 568 -6.16 -12.34 -22.40
CA LEU A 568 -6.29 -12.56 -23.83
C LEU A 568 -6.80 -13.97 -24.12
N LEU A 569 -7.49 -14.13 -25.24
CA LEU A 569 -7.89 -15.44 -25.77
C LEU A 569 -7.15 -15.72 -27.07
N SER A 570 -6.60 -16.93 -27.22
CA SER A 570 -6.09 -17.43 -28.51
C SER A 570 -7.22 -17.74 -29.48
N ASP A 571 -6.89 -17.96 -30.77
CA ASP A 571 -7.86 -18.45 -31.76
C ASP A 571 -8.45 -19.83 -31.36
N ASP A 572 -7.69 -20.64 -30.63
CA ASP A 572 -8.13 -21.93 -30.06
C ASP A 572 -8.97 -21.79 -28.76
N GLY A 573 -9.22 -20.57 -28.29
CA GLY A 573 -10.01 -20.28 -27.08
C GLY A 573 -9.26 -20.49 -25.76
N GLU A 574 -7.92 -20.53 -25.76
CA GLU A 574 -7.13 -20.64 -24.53
C GLU A 574 -6.88 -19.28 -23.87
N CYS A 575 -6.94 -19.24 -22.54
CA CYS A 575 -6.60 -18.06 -21.75
C CYS A 575 -5.08 -17.83 -21.67
N ILE A 576 -4.69 -16.58 -21.93
CA ILE A 576 -3.31 -16.08 -21.84
C ILE A 576 -3.31 -14.85 -20.91
N LEU A 577 -2.48 -14.88 -19.86
CA LEU A 577 -2.27 -13.73 -18.97
C LEU A 577 -1.49 -12.63 -19.71
N GLY A 578 -2.19 -11.56 -20.08
CA GLY A 578 -1.58 -10.26 -20.40
C GLY A 578 -1.41 -9.40 -19.13
N GLY A 579 -1.11 -8.11 -19.32
CA GLY A 579 -0.99 -7.16 -18.21
C GLY A 579 0.37 -7.15 -17.49
N LEU A 580 1.41 -7.70 -18.12
CA LEU A 580 2.80 -7.72 -17.59
C LEU A 580 3.46 -6.33 -17.58
N ASP A 581 2.84 -5.31 -18.18
CA ASP A 581 3.19 -3.90 -18.04
C ASP A 581 3.06 -3.40 -16.58
N CYS A 582 2.08 -3.93 -15.86
CA CYS A 582 1.84 -3.67 -14.45
C CYS A 582 2.62 -4.60 -13.51
N ALA A 583 3.31 -5.61 -14.03
CA ALA A 583 3.99 -6.61 -13.24
C ALA A 583 5.26 -6.07 -12.57
N SER A 584 5.64 -6.69 -11.46
CA SER A 584 6.88 -6.37 -10.74
C SER A 584 7.46 -7.63 -10.10
N PHE A 585 8.76 -7.63 -9.84
CA PHE A 585 9.35 -8.63 -8.96
C PHE A 585 8.77 -8.54 -7.55
N ILE A 586 8.66 -9.68 -6.87
CA ILE A 586 8.31 -9.75 -5.44
C ILE A 586 9.40 -8.99 -4.67
N SER A 587 8.99 -8.00 -3.89
CA SER A 587 9.87 -7.18 -3.07
C SER A 587 9.08 -6.63 -1.89
N ASP A 588 9.74 -6.51 -0.74
CA ASP A 588 9.19 -5.82 0.42
C ASP A 588 9.25 -4.29 0.26
N ALA A 589 9.93 -3.79 -0.78
CA ALA A 589 9.98 -2.37 -1.10
C ALA A 589 8.56 -1.80 -1.37
N PRO A 590 8.22 -0.64 -0.79
CA PRO A 590 6.97 0.05 -1.09
C PRO A 590 6.83 0.32 -2.59
N CYS A 591 5.69 -0.02 -3.17
CA CYS A 591 5.36 0.30 -4.55
C CYS A 591 4.03 1.06 -4.64
N LYS A 592 3.87 1.88 -5.69
CA LYS A 592 2.60 2.58 -5.94
C LYS A 592 1.48 1.56 -6.20
N PRO A 593 0.25 1.75 -5.68
CA PRO A 593 -0.88 0.93 -6.07
C PRO A 593 -1.16 1.03 -7.57
N VAL A 594 -1.42 -0.10 -8.23
CA VAL A 594 -1.68 -0.22 -9.67
C VAL A 594 -2.96 -1.05 -9.87
N GLY A 595 -3.65 -0.87 -11.00
CA GLY A 595 -4.89 -1.57 -11.34
C GLY A 595 -6.17 -0.84 -10.88
N GLU A 596 -7.32 -1.38 -11.27
CA GLU A 596 -8.63 -0.79 -10.92
C GLU A 596 -8.88 -0.88 -9.39
N PRO A 597 -9.28 0.23 -8.71
CA PRO A 597 -9.40 0.29 -7.25
C PRO A 597 -10.15 -0.87 -6.58
N LEU A 598 -11.31 -1.26 -7.13
CA LEU A 598 -12.15 -2.33 -6.59
C LEU A 598 -11.55 -3.74 -6.78
N ARG A 599 -10.50 -3.90 -7.61
CA ARG A 599 -9.78 -5.17 -7.79
C ARG A 599 -8.51 -5.30 -6.94
N ARG A 600 -8.04 -4.22 -6.30
CA ARG A 600 -6.95 -4.30 -5.32
C ARG A 600 -7.38 -5.17 -4.12
N PRO A 601 -6.48 -5.94 -3.48
CA PRO A 601 -6.84 -6.80 -2.35
C PRO A 601 -6.98 -6.02 -1.03
N PRO A 602 -7.71 -6.56 -0.02
CA PRO A 602 -8.04 -5.85 1.22
C PRO A 602 -6.84 -5.23 1.95
N GLU A 603 -5.70 -5.93 1.96
CA GLU A 603 -4.46 -5.48 2.59
C GLU A 603 -3.89 -4.19 1.94
N MET A 604 -4.07 -3.98 0.63
CA MET A 604 -3.69 -2.74 -0.04
C MET A 604 -4.59 -1.57 0.40
N GLN A 605 -5.88 -1.82 0.64
CA GLN A 605 -6.83 -0.80 1.13
C GLN A 605 -6.61 -0.47 2.61
N GLN A 606 -5.92 -1.35 3.34
CA GLN A 606 -5.50 -1.15 4.73
C GLN A 606 -4.09 -0.53 4.84
N GLY A 607 -3.50 -0.08 3.73
CA GLY A 607 -2.25 0.67 3.71
C GLY A 607 -0.97 -0.17 3.58
N ARG A 608 -1.06 -1.49 3.34
CA ARG A 608 0.13 -2.29 2.97
C ARG A 608 0.64 -1.81 1.61
N SER A 609 1.96 -1.66 1.47
CA SER A 609 2.62 -1.06 0.31
C SER A 609 3.35 -2.06 -0.62
N SER A 610 3.49 -3.32 -0.21
CA SER A 610 4.11 -4.40 -0.98
C SER A 610 3.09 -5.43 -1.51
N TYR A 611 3.22 -5.82 -2.79
CA TYR A 611 2.39 -6.84 -3.41
C TYR A 611 3.05 -8.22 -3.29
N GLY A 612 2.30 -9.20 -2.81
CA GLY A 612 2.72 -10.61 -2.80
C GLY A 612 1.87 -11.48 -3.75
N PRO A 613 2.26 -12.74 -3.99
CA PRO A 613 1.50 -13.71 -4.81
C PRO A 613 0.01 -13.82 -4.47
N SER A 614 -0.35 -13.70 -3.19
CA SER A 614 -1.73 -13.74 -2.70
C SER A 614 -2.61 -12.57 -3.17
N ALA A 615 -2.03 -11.47 -3.66
CA ALA A 615 -2.75 -10.37 -4.30
C ALA A 615 -3.27 -10.77 -5.69
N ASP A 616 -2.48 -11.53 -6.46
CA ASP A 616 -2.93 -12.08 -7.76
C ASP A 616 -4.03 -13.13 -7.57
N ILE A 617 -3.96 -13.95 -6.51
CA ILE A 617 -5.02 -14.90 -6.17
C ILE A 617 -6.33 -14.18 -5.84
N TRP A 618 -6.28 -13.09 -5.09
CA TRP A 618 -7.45 -12.25 -4.83
C TRP A 618 -8.06 -11.71 -6.13
N ALA A 619 -7.23 -11.17 -7.02
CA ALA A 619 -7.69 -10.62 -8.30
C ALA A 619 -8.23 -11.72 -9.23
N LEU A 620 -7.64 -12.92 -9.22
CA LEU A 620 -8.20 -14.12 -9.88
C LEU A 620 -9.54 -14.53 -9.27
N GLY A 621 -9.71 -14.41 -7.95
CA GLY A 621 -10.98 -14.62 -7.26
C GLY A 621 -12.08 -13.64 -7.68
N LEU A 622 -11.73 -12.36 -7.82
CA LEU A 622 -12.67 -11.35 -8.31
C LEU A 622 -13.03 -11.57 -9.77
N LEU A 623 -12.05 -11.89 -10.63
CA LEU A 623 -12.29 -12.30 -12.01
C LEU A 623 -13.22 -13.52 -12.06
N ALA A 624 -12.96 -14.56 -11.26
CA ALA A 624 -13.80 -15.75 -11.19
C ALA A 624 -15.25 -15.44 -10.79
N TYR A 625 -15.43 -14.57 -9.79
CA TYR A 625 -16.74 -14.08 -9.35
C TYR A 625 -17.46 -13.31 -10.47
N GLU A 626 -16.73 -12.46 -11.20
CA GLU A 626 -17.23 -11.67 -12.31
C GLU A 626 -17.65 -12.55 -13.51
N LEU A 627 -16.88 -13.59 -13.84
CA LEU A 627 -17.27 -14.62 -14.82
C LEU A 627 -18.54 -15.38 -14.39
N CYS A 628 -18.72 -15.61 -13.09
CA CYS A 628 -19.89 -16.31 -12.56
C CYS A 628 -21.17 -15.46 -12.63
N THR A 629 -21.08 -14.16 -12.35
CA THR A 629 -22.25 -13.30 -12.05
C THR A 629 -22.43 -12.09 -12.97
N GLY A 630 -21.44 -11.78 -13.82
CA GLY A 630 -21.41 -10.59 -14.68
C GLY A 630 -21.11 -9.27 -13.96
N LYS A 631 -20.82 -9.30 -12.66
CA LYS A 631 -20.58 -8.12 -11.81
C LYS A 631 -19.53 -8.40 -10.73
N LEU A 632 -18.89 -7.36 -10.19
CA LEU A 632 -18.03 -7.50 -9.01
C LEU A 632 -18.87 -7.75 -7.74
N PRO A 633 -18.31 -8.42 -6.71
CA PRO A 633 -19.00 -8.64 -5.43
C PRO A 633 -19.06 -7.38 -4.54
N PHE A 634 -18.26 -6.36 -4.86
CA PHE A 634 -18.11 -5.12 -4.09
C PHE A 634 -18.27 -3.90 -5.02
N THR A 635 -18.85 -2.82 -4.49
CA THR A 635 -19.04 -1.54 -5.21
C THR A 635 -18.20 -0.39 -4.64
N THR A 636 -17.62 -0.53 -3.44
CA THR A 636 -16.74 0.48 -2.83
C THR A 636 -15.49 -0.16 -2.19
N GLU A 637 -14.42 0.63 -2.00
CA GLU A 637 -13.17 0.13 -1.39
C GLU A 637 -13.36 -0.29 0.09
N GLU A 638 -14.29 0.34 0.81
CA GLU A 638 -14.63 -0.03 2.19
C GLU A 638 -15.28 -1.42 2.26
N GLN A 639 -16.13 -1.77 1.27
CA GLN A 639 -16.70 -3.11 1.17
C GLN A 639 -15.60 -4.15 0.89
N VAL A 640 -14.66 -3.82 -0.01
CA VAL A 640 -13.48 -4.68 -0.26
C VAL A 640 -12.68 -4.89 1.04
N ALA A 641 -12.53 -3.86 1.87
CA ALA A 641 -11.79 -3.95 3.13
C ALA A 641 -12.55 -4.68 4.27
N ARG A 642 -13.89 -4.66 4.30
CA ARG A 642 -14.68 -5.04 5.50
C ARG A 642 -15.78 -6.09 5.32
N MET A 643 -16.30 -6.30 4.10
CA MET A 643 -17.42 -7.22 3.85
C MET A 643 -16.95 -8.47 3.13
N ASP A 644 -17.36 -9.65 3.59
CA ASP A 644 -17.11 -10.90 2.86
C ASP A 644 -17.87 -10.92 1.52
N ALA A 645 -17.31 -11.61 0.54
CA ALA A 645 -17.98 -11.76 -0.75
C ALA A 645 -19.21 -12.66 -0.60
N PRO A 646 -20.38 -12.28 -1.13
CA PRO A 646 -21.53 -13.19 -1.19
C PRO A 646 -21.20 -14.41 -2.09
N PRO A 647 -21.88 -15.55 -1.92
CA PRO A 647 -21.69 -16.70 -2.81
C PRO A 647 -22.20 -16.39 -4.24
N PRO A 648 -21.47 -16.76 -5.30
CA PRO A 648 -21.97 -16.66 -6.67
C PRO A 648 -23.27 -17.47 -6.87
N GLU A 649 -24.34 -16.80 -7.29
CA GLU A 649 -25.64 -17.41 -7.57
C GLU A 649 -25.59 -18.36 -8.78
N GLU A 650 -26.39 -19.44 -8.74
CA GLU A 650 -26.56 -20.40 -9.85
C GLU A 650 -25.27 -21.10 -10.34
N ARG A 651 -24.35 -21.45 -9.43
CA ARG A 651 -23.08 -22.14 -9.74
C ARG A 651 -22.86 -23.41 -8.90
N ASP A 652 -22.03 -24.33 -9.41
CA ASP A 652 -21.66 -25.55 -8.68
C ASP A 652 -21.00 -25.21 -7.33
N GLN A 653 -21.32 -25.97 -6.28
CA GLN A 653 -20.77 -25.74 -4.94
C GLN A 653 -19.23 -25.76 -4.90
N ASP A 654 -18.58 -26.62 -5.71
CA ASP A 654 -17.12 -26.67 -5.83
C ASP A 654 -16.54 -25.34 -6.34
N LEU A 655 -17.20 -24.72 -7.33
CA LEU A 655 -16.77 -23.45 -7.92
C LEU A 655 -17.02 -22.30 -6.94
N VAL A 656 -18.20 -22.24 -6.32
CA VAL A 656 -18.54 -21.28 -5.25
C VAL A 656 -17.50 -21.33 -4.13
N THR A 657 -17.16 -22.53 -3.65
CA THR A 657 -16.20 -22.74 -2.55
C THR A 657 -14.79 -22.29 -2.96
N LEU A 658 -14.36 -22.57 -4.19
CA LEU A 658 -13.04 -22.13 -4.69
C LEU A 658 -12.97 -20.60 -4.85
N VAL A 659 -14.02 -19.97 -5.39
CA VAL A 659 -14.09 -18.50 -5.54
C VAL A 659 -14.03 -17.81 -4.18
N LEU A 660 -14.84 -18.24 -3.21
CA LEU A 660 -14.84 -17.65 -1.88
C LEU A 660 -13.50 -17.85 -1.14
N ARG A 661 -12.83 -18.99 -1.31
CA ARG A 661 -11.47 -19.21 -0.76
C ARG A 661 -10.40 -18.30 -1.37
N MET A 662 -10.53 -17.93 -2.64
CA MET A 662 -9.63 -16.93 -3.26
C MET A 662 -9.95 -15.50 -2.78
N LEU A 663 -11.20 -15.24 -2.36
CA LEU A 663 -11.68 -13.97 -1.81
C LEU A 663 -11.66 -13.90 -0.27
N GLU A 664 -10.86 -14.75 0.36
CA GLU A 664 -10.61 -14.70 1.81
C GLU A 664 -9.82 -13.42 2.17
N LYS A 665 -10.24 -12.73 3.24
CA LYS A 665 -9.65 -11.43 3.61
C LYS A 665 -8.19 -11.55 4.01
N ASN A 666 -7.85 -12.55 4.81
CA ASN A 666 -6.46 -12.79 5.21
C ASN A 666 -5.66 -13.40 4.04
N PRO A 667 -4.60 -12.74 3.53
CA PRO A 667 -3.81 -13.24 2.40
C PRO A 667 -3.18 -14.61 2.65
N GLU A 668 -2.82 -14.94 3.89
CA GLU A 668 -2.19 -16.22 4.28
C GLU A 668 -3.16 -17.41 4.27
N ARG A 669 -4.47 -17.14 4.15
CA ARG A 669 -5.52 -18.17 4.07
C ARG A 669 -6.01 -18.41 2.64
N ARG A 670 -5.63 -17.56 1.69
CA ARG A 670 -5.94 -17.75 0.25
C ARG A 670 -5.13 -18.94 -0.28
N PRO A 671 -5.68 -19.77 -1.18
CA PRO A 671 -4.92 -20.84 -1.80
C PRO A 671 -3.82 -20.28 -2.70
N THR A 672 -2.68 -20.93 -2.76
CA THR A 672 -1.65 -20.65 -3.78
C THR A 672 -2.15 -20.96 -5.19
N ALA A 673 -1.54 -20.37 -6.22
CA ALA A 673 -1.88 -20.66 -7.63
C ALA A 673 -1.84 -22.18 -7.93
N GLN A 674 -0.81 -22.85 -7.42
CA GLN A 674 -0.65 -24.30 -7.50
C GLN A 674 -1.78 -25.08 -6.81
N GLU A 675 -2.32 -24.62 -5.68
CA GLU A 675 -3.49 -25.24 -5.02
C GLU A 675 -4.79 -25.00 -5.79
N VAL A 676 -4.95 -23.86 -6.45
CA VAL A 676 -6.06 -23.62 -7.39
C VAL A 676 -6.00 -24.61 -8.55
N VAL A 677 -4.82 -24.79 -9.17
CA VAL A 677 -4.59 -25.82 -10.21
C VAL A 677 -4.90 -27.22 -9.70
N ARG A 678 -4.42 -27.61 -8.50
CA ARG A 678 -4.71 -28.93 -7.90
C ARG A 678 -6.21 -29.13 -7.64
N THR A 679 -6.91 -28.11 -7.17
CA THR A 679 -8.35 -28.16 -6.92
C THR A 679 -9.12 -28.38 -8.23
N LEU A 680 -8.74 -27.67 -9.29
CA LEU A 680 -9.34 -27.77 -10.63
C LEU A 680 -8.87 -28.99 -11.47
N ARG A 681 -7.95 -29.81 -10.94
CA ARG A 681 -7.59 -31.12 -11.51
C ARG A 681 -8.36 -32.30 -10.90
N ARG A 682 -8.98 -32.12 -9.72
CA ARG A 682 -9.65 -33.19 -8.96
C ARG A 682 -11.15 -33.26 -9.25
N ARG A 683 -11.53 -33.46 -10.52
CA ARG A 683 -12.81 -34.03 -11.00
C ARG A 683 -12.85 -34.00 -12.52
#